data_AF-A0A919JJ96-F1
#
_entry.id   AF-A0A919JJ96-F1
#
_cell.length_a   1.000
_cell.length_b   1.000
_cell.length_c   1.000
_cell.angle_alpha   90.00
_cell.angle_beta   90.00
_cell.angle_gamma   90.00
#
_symmetry.space_group_name_H-M   'P 1'
#
loop_
_entity.id
_entity.type
_entity.pdbx_description
1 polymer ?
#
loop_
_entity_poly.entity_id
_entity_poly.type
_entity_poly.pdbx_seq_one_letter_code
_entity_poly.pdbx_strand_id
1 'polypeptide(L)'
;MSRRKLVYLALGSRRINAALRLTVQAARDGADVTLVVLDRPAWSEVEAPPGVLLRRLRDERAVRQFLAGGALPPGAALVAGDAPALVPAWAVARRRPDVSVATEPGATPARSPRQADLAVVTPWYPGPNDDFAGAFVQTTTDAVRSGFDTVVTVHSEGWFYPRAEASPDAVDTVADRLAARAAMRVVTDTPQGELCRVAVPSLTAGGYPQWIDAHVHAVRAALPTGRIEAPVVHAHTGLYGGAVAAALAHPQARVVVTEHATFLARVLGQAGVRRRYAAMLDRADVVLCVGGGLRDYLRSEFPRHADKVQLVPNPIDFDGFTVRAAPVTELDRWLYVGRLIEHKGVRVLLEAFAVAAAERTARTLTLVGSGPLADELARRAAELGLADRVRVLPPVPPDRVAALMHAHDLLVHLSAKETFGMTVVEAVGAGLPVLVARSDGPRETMAGLDGVAGRLIDVDCTPEQVAEAFRALAAELPRLDLAAARDVLRARYGKDAVAAELRRWYGEPIDRTGAAAAGPADPPGADRIVVVVTDDAAAARVGPGLARAVAGGARVDVLTTVDGIGAEPGVTVHRLRAGAGLERLRQAEDVVLSRVPGRVVDGLLRAARRRPGPGLEVLLRRARRLHRRGARKAEAVLTGPGWTRRRADALWSEVRGTVLPGLDLARTRCVVAAGPAARELAARLVAGHSGVVVMASLDQVSGNGAGPQK
;
A
#
# COMPACT_ATOMS: atom_id res chain seq x y z
N MET A 1 7.47 7.15 -43.44
CA MET A 1 6.58 7.57 -42.33
C MET A 1 7.40 8.41 -41.37
N SER A 2 6.95 9.61 -40.99
CA SER A 2 7.67 10.47 -40.04
C SER A 2 7.75 9.79 -38.67
N ARG A 3 8.95 9.72 -38.06
CA ARG A 3 9.11 9.15 -36.71
C ARG A 3 8.31 9.98 -35.71
N ARG A 4 7.58 9.31 -34.81
CA ARG A 4 6.81 10.00 -33.75
C ARG A 4 7.78 10.72 -32.81
N LYS A 5 7.61 12.03 -32.63
CA LYS A 5 8.43 12.81 -31.68
C LYS A 5 7.99 12.55 -30.25
N LEU A 6 8.94 12.21 -29.37
CA LEU A 6 8.72 11.96 -27.95
C LEU A 6 9.67 12.80 -27.10
N VAL A 7 9.12 13.54 -26.13
CA VAL A 7 9.89 14.24 -25.10
C VAL A 7 9.64 13.56 -23.77
N TYR A 8 10.70 13.07 -23.12
CA TYR A 8 10.64 12.44 -21.81
C TYR A 8 11.21 13.40 -20.76
N LEU A 9 10.43 13.77 -19.76
CA LEU A 9 10.87 14.61 -18.65
C LEU A 9 11.27 13.73 -17.45
N ALA A 10 12.52 13.82 -17.02
CA ALA A 10 13.04 13.18 -15.81
C ALA A 10 13.75 14.24 -14.95
N LEU A 11 12.98 14.94 -14.11
CA LEU A 11 13.44 16.13 -13.40
C LEU A 11 13.85 15.85 -11.93
N GLY A 12 13.56 14.64 -11.44
CA GLY A 12 13.89 14.17 -10.10
C GLY A 12 15.11 13.24 -10.05
N SER A 13 15.44 12.75 -8.85
CA SER A 13 16.62 11.91 -8.59
C SER A 13 16.34 10.41 -8.40
N ARG A 14 15.07 9.99 -8.39
CA ARG A 14 14.67 8.65 -7.90
C ARG A 14 14.23 7.67 -8.99
N ARG A 15 13.97 8.13 -10.21
CA ARG A 15 13.53 7.31 -11.35
C ARG A 15 14.48 7.35 -12.54
N ILE A 16 15.79 7.43 -12.27
CA ILE A 16 16.83 7.49 -13.30
C ILE A 16 16.83 6.23 -14.16
N ASN A 17 16.82 5.05 -13.53
CA ASN A 17 16.78 3.76 -14.23
C ASN A 17 15.56 3.65 -15.15
N ALA A 18 14.38 4.02 -14.66
CA ALA A 18 13.16 4.06 -15.46
C ALA A 18 13.31 4.97 -16.68
N ALA A 19 13.81 6.19 -16.49
CA ALA A 19 14.00 7.15 -17.58
C ALA A 19 14.97 6.63 -18.66
N LEU A 20 16.12 6.07 -18.25
CA LEU A 20 17.10 5.51 -19.20
C LEU A 20 16.50 4.34 -19.99
N ARG A 21 15.84 3.40 -19.32
CA ARG A 21 15.27 2.22 -19.96
C ARG A 21 14.12 2.55 -20.89
N LEU A 22 13.16 3.34 -20.41
CA LEU A 22 11.96 3.67 -21.18
C LEU A 22 12.30 4.53 -22.41
N THR A 23 13.30 5.41 -22.31
CA THR A 23 13.73 6.21 -23.47
C THR A 23 14.48 5.39 -24.51
N VAL A 24 15.37 4.48 -24.10
CA VAL A 24 16.02 3.53 -25.01
C VAL A 24 15.00 2.62 -25.68
N GLN A 25 14.04 2.08 -24.92
CA GLN A 25 13.00 1.24 -25.48
C GLN A 25 12.16 2.02 -26.52
N ALA A 26 11.72 3.24 -26.18
CA ALA A 26 10.96 4.08 -27.12
C ALA A 26 11.75 4.41 -28.40
N ALA A 27 13.06 4.64 -28.30
CA ALA A 27 13.92 4.86 -29.45
C ALA A 27 14.04 3.60 -30.33
N ARG A 28 14.16 2.42 -29.72
CA ARG A 28 14.14 1.12 -30.42
C ARG A 28 12.81 0.87 -31.12
N ASP A 29 11.70 1.29 -30.51
CA ASP A 29 10.35 1.23 -31.09
C ASP A 29 10.12 2.28 -32.19
N GLY A 30 11.16 3.04 -32.58
CA GLY A 30 11.15 3.96 -33.72
C GLY A 30 10.77 5.40 -33.40
N ALA A 31 10.65 5.77 -32.11
CA ALA A 31 10.42 7.16 -31.73
C ALA A 31 11.69 8.02 -31.86
N ASP A 32 11.51 9.31 -32.18
CA ASP A 32 12.56 10.32 -32.06
C ASP A 32 12.50 10.89 -30.63
N VAL A 33 13.39 10.41 -29.76
CA VAL A 33 13.31 10.62 -28.31
C VAL A 33 14.27 11.72 -27.83
N THR A 34 13.73 12.71 -27.14
CA THR A 34 14.50 13.68 -26.35
C THR A 34 14.27 13.44 -24.86
N LEU A 35 15.32 13.02 -24.14
CA LEU A 35 15.33 12.94 -22.68
C LEU A 35 15.75 14.29 -22.09
N VAL A 36 14.86 14.92 -21.32
CA VAL A 36 15.10 16.21 -20.66
C VAL A 36 15.30 15.98 -19.17
N VAL A 37 16.46 16.41 -18.67
CA VAL A 37 16.85 16.29 -17.26
C VAL A 37 17.21 17.65 -16.68
N LEU A 38 17.12 17.77 -15.36
CA LEU A 38 17.71 18.90 -14.66
C LEU A 38 19.19 18.65 -14.38
N ASP A 39 20.00 19.70 -14.53
CA ASP A 39 21.43 19.67 -14.21
C ASP A 39 21.63 19.55 -12.69
N ARG A 40 21.71 18.31 -12.21
CA ARG A 40 21.77 17.94 -10.79
C ARG A 40 22.78 16.81 -10.59
N PRO A 41 23.37 16.66 -9.38
CA PRO A 41 24.37 15.62 -9.12
C PRO A 41 23.91 14.21 -9.48
N ALA A 42 22.64 13.88 -9.26
CA ALA A 42 22.10 12.56 -9.59
C ALA A 42 22.18 12.23 -11.10
N TRP A 43 22.28 13.24 -11.97
CA TRP A 43 22.36 13.09 -13.41
C TRP A 43 23.74 13.41 -13.96
N SER A 44 24.74 13.85 -13.18
CA SER A 44 26.00 14.39 -13.71
C SER A 44 26.82 13.37 -14.51
N GLU A 45 26.79 12.11 -14.08
CA GLU A 45 27.56 11.01 -14.68
C GLU A 45 26.76 10.23 -15.74
N VAL A 46 25.50 10.61 -15.98
CA VAL A 46 24.63 9.91 -16.92
C VAL A 46 24.92 10.34 -18.36
N GLU A 47 25.38 9.43 -19.20
CA GLU A 47 25.58 9.72 -20.62
C GLU A 47 24.28 9.65 -21.43
N ALA A 48 24.32 10.18 -22.66
CA ALA A 48 23.19 10.10 -23.57
C ALA A 48 22.93 8.63 -23.96
N PRO A 49 21.72 8.09 -23.72
CA PRO A 49 21.44 6.71 -24.09
C PRO A 49 21.49 6.50 -25.61
N PRO A 50 21.81 5.29 -26.09
CA PRO A 50 21.82 4.98 -27.51
C PRO A 50 20.48 5.35 -28.18
N GLY A 51 20.54 6.16 -29.24
CA GLY A 51 19.36 6.61 -29.99
C GLY A 51 18.50 7.67 -29.29
N VAL A 52 18.96 8.25 -28.17
CA VAL A 52 18.23 9.24 -27.36
C VAL A 52 19.01 10.55 -27.30
N LEU A 53 18.35 11.67 -27.63
CA LEU A 53 18.92 13.00 -27.42
C LEU A 53 18.80 13.41 -25.95
N LEU A 54 19.91 13.52 -25.23
CA LEU A 54 19.93 14.02 -23.85
C LEU A 54 20.03 15.55 -23.82
N ARG A 55 19.05 16.20 -23.17
CA ARG A 55 19.01 17.65 -22.96
C ARG A 55 19.07 17.97 -21.47
N ARG A 56 20.15 18.61 -21.05
CA ARG A 56 20.34 19.09 -19.67
C ARG A 56 19.89 20.53 -19.54
N LEU A 57 19.02 20.81 -18.57
CA LEU A 57 18.49 22.15 -18.32
C LEU A 57 18.77 22.55 -16.88
N ARG A 58 19.16 23.82 -16.68
CA ARG A 58 19.59 24.31 -15.36
C ARG A 58 18.49 24.34 -14.30
N ASP A 59 17.24 24.59 -14.69
CA ASP A 59 16.13 24.84 -13.77
C ASP A 59 14.74 24.61 -14.43
N GLU A 60 13.68 24.64 -13.62
CA GLU A 60 12.30 24.49 -14.10
C GLU A 60 11.83 25.61 -15.03
N ARG A 61 12.46 26.81 -15.00
CA ARG A 61 12.14 27.90 -15.94
C ARG A 61 12.65 27.55 -17.33
N ALA A 62 13.86 27.00 -17.43
CA ALA A 62 14.43 26.50 -18.67
C ALA A 62 13.60 25.34 -19.24
N VAL A 63 13.10 24.43 -18.40
CA VAL A 63 12.16 23.36 -18.83
C VAL A 63 10.90 23.96 -19.47
N ARG A 64 10.29 24.97 -18.83
CA ARG A 64 9.09 25.64 -19.38
C ARG A 64 9.38 26.37 -20.70
N GLN A 65 10.53 27.02 -20.81
CA GLN A 65 10.95 27.69 -22.05
C GLN A 65 11.19 26.67 -23.17
N PHE A 66 11.85 25.55 -22.87
CA PHE A 66 12.08 24.45 -23.81
C PHE A 66 10.75 23.89 -24.36
N LEU A 67 9.80 23.58 -23.48
CA LEU A 67 8.49 23.06 -23.88
C LEU A 67 7.65 24.07 -24.69
N ALA A 68 7.84 25.37 -24.46
CA ALA A 68 7.17 26.42 -25.23
C ALA A 68 7.83 26.71 -26.59
N GLY A 69 9.14 26.49 -26.71
CA GLY A 69 9.97 26.85 -27.88
C GLY A 69 9.91 25.89 -29.06
N GLY A 70 8.80 25.17 -29.28
CA GLY A 70 8.63 24.30 -30.45
C GLY A 70 9.15 22.87 -30.31
N ALA A 71 9.68 22.47 -29.14
CA ALA A 71 10.15 21.09 -28.88
C ALA A 71 9.05 20.02 -29.02
N LEU A 72 7.78 20.42 -29.00
CA LEU A 72 6.60 19.57 -29.12
C LEU A 72 5.77 19.99 -30.36
N PRO A 73 6.07 19.44 -31.55
CA PRO A 73 5.21 19.62 -32.72
C PRO A 73 3.83 18.98 -32.50
N PRO A 74 2.80 19.34 -33.30
CA PRO A 74 1.50 18.68 -33.24
C PRO A 74 1.62 17.16 -33.39
N GLY A 75 0.92 16.40 -32.54
CA GLY A 75 0.98 14.93 -32.49
C GLY A 75 2.15 14.36 -31.69
N ALA A 76 3.01 15.20 -31.10
CA ALA A 76 4.09 14.73 -30.22
C ALA A 76 3.56 14.07 -28.93
N ALA A 77 4.40 13.23 -28.33
CA ALA A 77 4.17 12.67 -27.00
C ALA A 77 5.08 13.34 -25.96
N LEU A 78 4.49 13.71 -24.82
CA LEU A 78 5.21 14.20 -23.65
C LEU A 78 5.03 13.21 -22.51
N VAL A 79 6.13 12.69 -21.99
CA VAL A 79 6.14 11.76 -20.87
C VAL A 79 6.59 12.48 -19.60
N ALA A 80 5.76 12.45 -18.56
CA ALA A 80 6.13 12.87 -17.22
C ALA A 80 6.69 11.67 -16.45
N GLY A 81 8.00 11.45 -16.53
CA GLY A 81 8.64 10.23 -16.04
C GLY A 81 8.82 10.14 -14.52
N ASP A 82 8.61 11.23 -13.80
CA ASP A 82 8.70 11.30 -12.34
C ASP A 82 7.79 12.37 -11.73
N ALA A 83 7.74 12.41 -10.40
CA ALA A 83 6.84 13.31 -9.68
C ALA A 83 7.11 14.81 -9.97
N PRO A 84 8.36 15.32 -9.97
CA PRO A 84 8.63 16.70 -10.38
C PRO A 84 8.21 17.04 -11.82
N ALA A 85 8.30 16.08 -12.75
CA ALA A 85 7.90 16.26 -14.15
C ALA A 85 6.38 16.43 -14.37
N LEU A 86 5.54 16.02 -13.41
CA LEU A 86 4.08 16.12 -13.54
C LEU A 86 3.62 17.57 -13.75
N VAL A 87 4.20 18.52 -13.01
CA VAL A 87 3.80 19.94 -13.03
C VAL A 87 3.99 20.59 -14.41
N PRO A 88 5.17 20.55 -15.04
CA PRO A 88 5.33 21.08 -16.39
C PRO A 88 4.52 20.29 -17.44
N ALA A 89 4.36 18.97 -17.29
CA ALA A 89 3.57 18.17 -18.22
C ALA A 89 2.08 18.57 -18.22
N TRP A 90 1.51 18.84 -17.05
CA TRP A 90 0.15 19.37 -16.93
C TRP A 90 -0.04 20.73 -17.59
N ALA A 91 0.96 21.61 -17.49
CA ALA A 91 0.91 22.91 -18.15
C ALA A 91 0.81 22.79 -19.68
N VAL A 92 1.47 21.77 -20.25
CA VAL A 92 1.36 21.42 -21.67
C VAL A 92 -0.01 20.81 -21.97
N ALA A 93 -0.43 19.78 -21.23
CA ALA A 93 -1.72 19.10 -21.42
C ALA A 93 -2.91 20.07 -21.45
N ARG A 94 -2.84 21.16 -20.67
CA ARG A 94 -3.89 22.19 -20.61
C ARG A 94 -3.90 23.13 -21.82
N ARG A 95 -2.74 23.40 -22.43
CA ARG A 95 -2.57 24.42 -23.49
C ARG A 95 -2.45 23.83 -24.89
N ARG A 96 -2.10 22.56 -24.99
CA ARG A 96 -1.75 21.87 -26.22
C ARG A 96 -2.49 20.52 -26.27
N PRO A 97 -3.78 20.50 -26.60
CA PRO A 97 -4.55 19.26 -26.71
C PRO A 97 -4.06 18.35 -27.84
N ASP A 98 -3.30 18.90 -28.78
CA ASP A 98 -2.60 18.20 -29.86
C ASP A 98 -1.36 17.42 -29.39
N VAL A 99 -0.96 17.58 -28.12
CA VAL A 99 0.16 16.85 -27.51
C VAL A 99 -0.38 15.84 -26.50
N SER A 100 -0.08 14.56 -26.72
CA SER A 100 -0.41 13.50 -25.77
C SER A 100 0.48 13.58 -24.53
N VAL A 101 -0.11 13.47 -23.34
CA VAL A 101 0.62 13.43 -22.06
C VAL A 101 0.37 12.11 -21.36
N ALA A 102 1.45 11.44 -20.95
CA ALA A 102 1.42 10.17 -20.25
C ALA A 102 2.54 10.09 -19.20
N THR A 103 2.51 9.04 -18.39
CA THR A 103 3.56 8.72 -17.40
C THR A 103 4.62 7.77 -17.93
N GLU A 104 4.36 7.08 -19.04
CA GLU A 104 5.31 6.21 -19.75
C GLU A 104 5.18 6.36 -21.29
N PRO A 105 6.24 6.07 -22.06
CA PRO A 105 6.19 6.04 -23.52
C PRO A 105 5.20 4.98 -24.05
N GLY A 106 4.59 5.25 -25.20
CA GLY A 106 3.69 4.28 -25.86
C GLY A 106 2.35 4.03 -25.14
N ALA A 107 2.19 4.52 -23.90
CA ALA A 107 0.95 4.43 -23.16
C ALA A 107 -0.20 5.09 -23.95
N THR A 108 -1.30 4.34 -24.10
CA THR A 108 -2.56 4.88 -24.62
C THR A 108 -3.37 5.34 -23.42
N PRO A 109 -3.48 6.66 -23.14
CA PRO A 109 -4.07 7.15 -21.89
C PRO A 109 -5.54 6.74 -21.72
N ALA A 110 -6.22 6.30 -22.78
CA ALA A 110 -7.64 5.97 -22.77
C ALA A 110 -7.97 4.51 -22.35
N ARG A 111 -7.00 3.58 -22.31
CA ARG A 111 -7.32 2.17 -21.98
C ARG A 111 -7.66 2.05 -20.49
N SER A 112 -8.88 1.62 -20.20
CA SER A 112 -9.29 1.22 -18.85
C SER A 112 -8.97 -0.26 -18.63
N PRO A 113 -8.64 -0.67 -17.39
CA PRO A 113 -8.46 -2.08 -17.11
C PRO A 113 -9.77 -2.85 -17.32
N ARG A 114 -9.67 -4.11 -17.74
CA ARG A 114 -10.81 -5.02 -17.86
C ARG A 114 -11.42 -5.32 -16.49
N GLN A 115 -12.67 -5.76 -16.50
CA GLN A 115 -13.26 -6.38 -15.32
C GLN A 115 -12.53 -7.70 -15.06
N ALA A 116 -12.13 -7.95 -13.81
CA ALA A 116 -11.32 -9.11 -13.46
C ALA A 116 -12.10 -10.10 -12.61
N ASP A 117 -11.82 -11.39 -12.78
CA ASP A 117 -12.25 -12.44 -11.85
C ASP A 117 -11.31 -12.49 -10.64
N LEU A 118 -10.03 -12.22 -10.89
CA LEU A 118 -9.00 -12.00 -9.87
C LEU A 118 -8.33 -10.65 -10.07
N ALA A 119 -8.44 -9.77 -9.07
CA ALA A 119 -7.63 -8.56 -8.99
C ALA A 119 -6.44 -8.76 -8.03
N VAL A 120 -5.22 -8.66 -8.55
CA VAL A 120 -4.00 -8.63 -7.72
C VAL A 120 -3.63 -7.20 -7.42
N VAL A 121 -3.44 -6.83 -6.15
CA VAL A 121 -3.18 -5.43 -5.76
C VAL A 121 -1.87 -5.35 -4.99
N THR A 122 -0.89 -4.62 -5.53
CA THR A 122 0.45 -4.60 -4.95
C THR A 122 1.17 -3.28 -5.17
N PRO A 123 2.05 -2.81 -4.26
CA PRO A 123 3.07 -1.82 -4.57
C PRO A 123 4.36 -2.44 -5.13
N TRP A 124 4.53 -3.75 -4.97
CA TRP A 124 5.72 -4.51 -5.31
C TRP A 124 5.42 -5.40 -6.50
N TYR A 125 5.78 -4.91 -7.67
CA TYR A 125 5.68 -5.62 -8.94
C TYR A 125 6.79 -5.11 -9.86
N PRO A 126 7.38 -5.98 -10.71
CA PRO A 126 8.44 -5.59 -11.61
C PRO A 126 8.05 -4.35 -12.43
N GLY A 127 8.97 -3.41 -12.55
CA GLY A 127 8.69 -2.15 -13.21
C GLY A 127 9.92 -1.47 -13.79
N PRO A 128 9.73 -0.40 -14.56
CA PRO A 128 10.83 0.22 -15.30
C PRO A 128 11.99 0.70 -14.41
N ASN A 129 11.70 1.03 -13.15
CA ASN A 129 12.70 1.49 -12.19
C ASN A 129 13.46 0.36 -11.48
N ASP A 130 12.82 -0.82 -11.34
CA ASP A 130 13.32 -1.98 -10.61
C ASP A 130 12.63 -3.24 -11.19
N ASP A 131 13.39 -4.02 -11.96
CA ASP A 131 12.89 -5.24 -12.62
C ASP A 131 12.61 -6.38 -11.62
N PHE A 132 13.09 -6.24 -10.39
CA PHE A 132 13.08 -7.31 -9.39
C PHE A 132 12.08 -7.05 -8.28
N ALA A 133 11.61 -5.80 -8.16
CA ALA A 133 10.66 -5.39 -7.14
C ALA A 133 9.42 -6.29 -7.17
N GLY A 134 9.25 -7.17 -6.19
CA GLY A 134 8.05 -8.01 -6.10
C GLY A 134 7.94 -9.10 -7.17
N ALA A 135 9.06 -9.62 -7.71
CA ALA A 135 9.05 -10.78 -8.60
C ALA A 135 8.26 -11.98 -8.02
N PHE A 136 8.29 -12.18 -6.71
CA PHE A 136 7.47 -13.18 -6.03
C PHE A 136 5.95 -12.95 -6.17
N VAL A 137 5.50 -11.69 -6.31
CA VAL A 137 4.09 -11.38 -6.59
C VAL A 137 3.74 -11.85 -8.00
N GLN A 138 4.62 -11.60 -8.97
CA GLN A 138 4.45 -12.09 -10.34
C GLN A 138 4.40 -13.63 -10.38
N THR A 139 5.30 -14.32 -9.66
CA THR A 139 5.29 -15.79 -9.53
C THR A 139 4.03 -16.29 -8.83
N THR A 140 3.54 -15.58 -7.82
CA THR A 140 2.28 -15.91 -7.13
C THR A 140 1.09 -15.79 -8.07
N THR A 141 1.00 -14.70 -8.82
CA THR A 141 -0.04 -14.50 -9.83
C THR A 141 0.02 -15.57 -10.91
N ASP A 142 1.21 -15.90 -11.41
CA ASP A 142 1.43 -16.95 -12.41
C ASP A 142 0.93 -18.32 -11.93
N ALA A 143 1.22 -18.68 -10.69
CA ALA A 143 0.84 -19.96 -10.08
C ALA A 143 -0.68 -20.17 -10.01
N VAL A 144 -1.46 -19.10 -9.83
CA VAL A 144 -2.93 -19.17 -9.69
C VAL A 144 -3.70 -18.77 -10.94
N ARG A 145 -3.04 -18.12 -11.92
CA ARG A 145 -3.65 -17.57 -13.14
C ARG A 145 -4.57 -18.55 -13.85
N SER A 146 -4.17 -19.81 -13.97
CA SER A 146 -4.93 -20.83 -14.71
C SER A 146 -6.32 -21.13 -14.12
N GLY A 147 -6.60 -20.69 -12.89
CA GLY A 147 -7.91 -20.80 -12.26
C GLY A 147 -8.87 -19.63 -12.54
N PHE A 148 -8.49 -18.65 -13.36
CA PHE A 148 -9.27 -17.44 -13.60
C PHE A 148 -9.26 -17.06 -15.09
N ASP A 149 -10.41 -16.65 -15.63
CA ASP A 149 -10.51 -16.22 -17.03
C ASP A 149 -9.82 -14.87 -17.25
N THR A 150 -10.05 -13.92 -16.34
CA THR A 150 -9.43 -12.59 -16.37
C THR A 150 -8.71 -12.25 -15.07
N VAL A 151 -7.39 -12.07 -15.17
CA VAL A 151 -6.54 -11.57 -14.09
C VAL A 151 -6.08 -10.16 -14.39
N VAL A 152 -6.31 -9.23 -13.46
CA VAL A 152 -5.82 -7.85 -13.53
C VAL A 152 -4.93 -7.55 -12.34
N THR A 153 -3.67 -7.18 -12.60
CA THR A 153 -2.76 -6.69 -11.57
C THR A 153 -2.81 -5.17 -11.50
N VAL A 154 -3.25 -4.62 -10.38
CA VAL A 154 -3.17 -3.19 -10.05
C VAL A 154 -1.86 -2.93 -9.31
N HIS A 155 -0.85 -2.45 -10.04
CA HIS A 155 0.45 -2.08 -9.48
C HIS A 155 0.48 -0.59 -9.11
N SER A 156 0.46 -0.29 -7.81
CA SER A 156 0.58 1.07 -7.28
C SER A 156 2.04 1.44 -7.05
N GLU A 157 2.70 2.06 -8.04
CA GLU A 157 4.13 2.32 -8.00
C GLU A 157 4.46 3.63 -7.27
N GLY A 158 5.16 3.54 -6.14
CA GLY A 158 5.61 4.69 -5.37
C GLY A 158 6.68 5.52 -6.09
N TRP A 159 6.33 6.73 -6.53
CA TRP A 159 7.26 7.70 -7.10
C TRP A 159 7.80 8.60 -5.99
N PHE A 160 8.75 8.07 -5.21
CA PHE A 160 9.33 8.81 -4.10
C PHE A 160 10.16 9.99 -4.59
N TYR A 161 10.03 11.17 -3.96
CA TYR A 161 10.86 12.34 -4.25
C TYR A 161 11.10 13.22 -3.00
N PRO A 162 12.24 13.92 -2.92
CA PRO A 162 12.50 14.91 -1.88
C PRO A 162 11.73 16.21 -2.08
N ARG A 163 11.38 16.88 -0.98
CA ARG A 163 10.70 18.19 -1.00
C ARG A 163 11.53 19.29 -1.67
N ALA A 164 12.86 19.17 -1.65
CA ALA A 164 13.76 20.10 -2.33
C ALA A 164 13.63 20.04 -3.86
N GLU A 165 13.12 18.92 -4.40
CA GLU A 165 13.05 18.71 -5.84
C GLU A 165 11.73 19.16 -6.46
N ALA A 166 10.63 19.16 -5.69
CA ALA A 166 9.32 19.65 -6.12
C ALA A 166 8.41 20.01 -4.94
N SER A 167 7.47 20.92 -5.19
CA SER A 167 6.41 21.28 -4.23
C SER A 167 5.38 20.15 -4.09
N PRO A 168 5.21 19.54 -2.90
CA PRO A 168 4.27 18.44 -2.71
C PRO A 168 2.84 18.82 -3.04
N ASP A 169 2.42 20.00 -2.60
CA ASP A 169 1.09 20.51 -2.86
C ASP A 169 0.81 20.68 -4.36
N ALA A 170 1.82 21.04 -5.14
CA ALA A 170 1.69 21.17 -6.59
C ALA A 170 1.64 19.80 -7.27
N VAL A 171 2.53 18.89 -6.88
CA VAL A 171 2.60 17.52 -7.40
C VAL A 171 1.28 16.79 -7.18
N ASP A 172 0.78 16.75 -5.94
CA ASP A 172 -0.49 16.09 -5.61
C ASP A 172 -1.65 16.67 -6.43
N THR A 173 -1.74 18.01 -6.51
CA THR A 173 -2.82 18.68 -7.24
C THR A 173 -2.79 18.31 -8.71
N VAL A 174 -1.60 18.25 -9.29
CA VAL A 174 -1.44 17.92 -10.70
C VAL A 174 -1.67 16.44 -10.95
N ALA A 175 -1.23 15.56 -10.06
CA ALA A 175 -1.51 14.14 -10.11
C ALA A 175 -3.02 13.88 -10.18
N ASP A 176 -3.84 14.54 -9.35
CA ASP A 176 -5.30 14.42 -9.40
C ASP A 176 -5.88 14.83 -10.77
N ARG A 177 -5.34 15.90 -11.36
CA ARG A 177 -5.81 16.43 -12.65
C ARG A 177 -5.43 15.54 -13.83
N LEU A 178 -4.26 14.92 -13.75
CA LEU A 178 -3.77 13.96 -14.74
C LEU A 178 -4.47 12.60 -14.57
N ALA A 179 -4.76 12.18 -13.35
CA ALA A 179 -5.54 10.97 -13.06
C ALA A 179 -6.97 11.08 -13.62
N ALA A 180 -7.62 12.24 -13.49
CA ALA A 180 -8.91 12.51 -14.13
C ALA A 180 -8.88 12.49 -15.67
N ARG A 181 -7.69 12.50 -16.28
CA ARG A 181 -7.46 12.30 -17.73
C ARG A 181 -6.89 10.92 -18.06
N ALA A 182 -6.90 10.01 -17.08
CA ALA A 182 -6.29 8.68 -17.14
C ALA A 182 -4.78 8.66 -17.49
N ALA A 183 -4.08 9.80 -17.39
CA ALA A 183 -2.66 9.92 -17.72
C ALA A 183 -1.72 9.35 -16.62
N MET A 184 -2.24 9.14 -15.40
CA MET A 184 -1.50 8.53 -14.28
C MET A 184 -1.53 7.00 -14.28
N ARG A 185 -2.19 6.40 -15.28
CA ARG A 185 -2.38 4.96 -15.45
C ARG A 185 -1.76 4.52 -16.77
N VAL A 186 -1.12 3.35 -16.75
CA VAL A 186 -0.69 2.61 -17.94
C VAL A 186 -1.25 1.21 -17.86
N VAL A 187 -1.89 0.73 -18.93
CA VAL A 187 -2.45 -0.63 -19.01
C VAL A 187 -1.74 -1.40 -20.11
N THR A 188 -1.12 -2.52 -19.76
CA THR A 188 -0.40 -3.41 -20.68
C THR A 188 -0.81 -4.86 -20.48
N ASP A 189 -0.70 -5.68 -21.52
CA ASP A 189 -0.89 -7.12 -21.40
C ASP A 189 0.44 -7.80 -21.06
N THR A 190 0.38 -8.79 -20.17
CA THR A 190 1.54 -9.57 -19.69
C THR A 190 1.20 -11.07 -19.73
N PRO A 191 2.19 -11.98 -19.64
CA PRO A 191 1.92 -13.40 -19.54
C PRO A 191 1.03 -13.79 -18.36
N GLN A 192 1.06 -13.01 -17.27
CA GLN A 192 0.23 -13.26 -16.08
C GLN A 192 -1.20 -12.74 -16.21
N GLY A 193 -1.45 -11.81 -17.14
CA GLY A 193 -2.73 -11.13 -17.30
C GLY A 193 -2.55 -9.67 -17.66
N GLU A 194 -3.55 -8.85 -17.41
CA GLU A 194 -3.45 -7.42 -17.65
C GLU A 194 -2.76 -6.72 -16.46
N LEU A 195 -1.82 -5.82 -16.73
CA LEU A 195 -1.14 -5.00 -15.75
C LEU A 195 -1.62 -3.56 -15.86
N CYS A 196 -2.27 -3.07 -14.79
CA CYS A 196 -2.65 -1.67 -14.61
C CYS A 196 -1.65 -1.01 -13.64
N ARG A 197 -0.65 -0.34 -14.19
CA ARG A 197 0.34 0.43 -13.42
C ARG A 197 -0.21 1.82 -13.12
N VAL A 198 -0.19 2.21 -11.85
CA VAL A 198 -0.65 3.49 -11.35
C VAL A 198 0.53 4.21 -10.68
N ALA A 199 0.88 5.38 -11.20
CA ALA A 199 1.91 6.22 -10.62
C ALA A 199 1.44 6.87 -9.31
N VAL A 200 2.20 6.71 -8.22
CA VAL A 200 1.87 7.23 -6.88
C VAL A 200 2.96 8.22 -6.41
N PRO A 201 2.85 9.52 -6.73
CA PRO A 201 3.78 10.53 -6.24
C PRO A 201 3.80 10.57 -4.72
N SER A 202 4.98 10.38 -4.12
CA SER A 202 5.12 10.28 -2.66
C SER A 202 6.36 11.01 -2.15
N LEU A 203 6.24 11.71 -1.02
CA LEU A 203 7.38 12.36 -0.38
C LEU A 203 8.28 11.36 0.34
N THR A 204 9.59 11.38 0.12
CA THR A 204 10.53 10.50 0.85
C THR A 204 10.51 10.74 2.37
N ALA A 205 10.23 11.97 2.80
CA ALA A 205 10.09 12.31 4.23
C ALA A 205 8.68 12.09 4.79
N GLY A 206 7.73 11.64 3.96
CA GLY A 206 6.39 11.32 4.42
C GLY A 206 6.41 10.05 5.25
N GLY A 207 5.73 9.98 6.39
CA GLY A 207 5.66 8.72 7.16
C GLY A 207 4.82 7.67 6.43
N TYR A 208 4.84 6.42 6.91
CA TYR A 208 3.98 5.34 6.38
C TYR A 208 2.51 5.74 6.25
N PRO A 209 1.86 6.41 7.23
CA PRO A 209 0.47 6.85 7.08
C PRO A 209 0.20 7.65 5.81
N GLN A 210 1.12 8.55 5.44
CA GLN A 210 0.97 9.41 4.27
C GLN A 210 1.19 8.62 2.97
N TRP A 211 2.16 7.70 2.97
CA TRP A 211 2.37 6.81 1.83
C TRP A 211 1.16 5.92 1.58
N ILE A 212 0.62 5.30 2.64
CA ILE A 212 -0.58 4.46 2.55
C ILE A 212 -1.75 5.25 1.96
N ASP A 213 -2.03 6.44 2.51
CA ASP A 213 -3.12 7.30 2.05
C ASP A 213 -2.91 7.72 0.58
N ALA A 214 -1.65 7.96 0.15
CA ALA A 214 -1.32 8.29 -1.24
C ALA A 214 -1.59 7.12 -2.20
N HIS A 215 -1.25 5.89 -1.84
CA HIS A 215 -1.54 4.70 -2.66
C HIS A 215 -3.05 4.48 -2.82
N VAL A 216 -3.82 4.56 -1.72
CA VAL A 216 -5.29 4.43 -1.76
C VAL A 216 -5.91 5.52 -2.67
N HIS A 217 -5.46 6.76 -2.50
CA HIS A 217 -5.97 7.89 -3.28
C HIS A 217 -5.64 7.78 -4.77
N ALA A 218 -4.38 7.46 -5.11
CA ALA A 218 -3.95 7.34 -6.50
C ALA A 218 -4.66 6.21 -7.23
N VAL A 219 -4.81 5.03 -6.60
CA VAL A 219 -5.53 3.90 -7.20
C VAL A 219 -7.01 4.25 -7.37
N ARG A 220 -7.65 4.87 -6.37
CA ARG A 220 -9.05 5.33 -6.50
C ARG A 220 -9.22 6.31 -7.66
N ALA A 221 -8.32 7.27 -7.81
CA ALA A 221 -8.39 8.26 -8.88
C ALA A 221 -8.09 7.66 -10.26
N ALA A 222 -7.29 6.59 -10.31
CA ALA A 222 -6.97 5.90 -11.55
C ALA A 222 -8.11 4.99 -12.01
N LEU A 223 -8.81 4.27 -11.13
CA LEU A 223 -9.84 3.31 -11.52
C LEU A 223 -11.14 3.99 -12.01
N PRO A 224 -11.81 3.48 -13.07
CA PRO A 224 -12.98 4.15 -13.67
C PRO A 224 -14.16 4.36 -12.69
N THR A 225 -14.43 3.37 -11.84
CA THR A 225 -15.48 3.42 -10.80
C THR A 225 -14.95 3.91 -9.45
N GLY A 226 -13.64 4.16 -9.35
CA GLY A 226 -12.95 4.37 -8.08
C GLY A 226 -12.91 3.14 -7.16
N ARG A 227 -13.31 1.96 -7.66
CA ARG A 227 -13.32 0.68 -6.94
C ARG A 227 -12.64 -0.42 -7.74
N ILE A 228 -12.22 -1.47 -7.04
CA ILE A 228 -11.72 -2.71 -7.62
C ILE A 228 -12.92 -3.65 -7.80
N GLU A 229 -13.36 -3.77 -9.06
CA GLU A 229 -14.50 -4.59 -9.45
C GLU A 229 -14.04 -6.01 -9.80
N ALA A 230 -13.76 -6.81 -8.76
CA ALA A 230 -13.45 -8.23 -8.88
C ALA A 230 -14.10 -9.02 -7.73
N PRO A 231 -14.59 -10.25 -7.98
CA PRO A 231 -15.11 -11.11 -6.91
C PRO A 231 -14.01 -11.57 -5.97
N VAL A 232 -12.78 -11.76 -6.46
CA VAL A 232 -11.60 -12.09 -5.64
C VAL A 232 -10.56 -10.97 -5.78
N VAL A 233 -10.10 -10.46 -4.64
CA VAL A 233 -9.01 -9.48 -4.56
C VAL A 233 -7.88 -10.08 -3.73
N HIS A 234 -6.73 -10.30 -4.37
CA HIS A 234 -5.51 -10.75 -3.69
C HIS A 234 -4.52 -9.59 -3.57
N ALA A 235 -4.46 -9.01 -2.38
CA ALA A 235 -3.57 -7.90 -2.06
C ALA A 235 -2.23 -8.39 -1.49
N HIS A 236 -1.14 -7.72 -1.84
CA HIS A 236 0.19 -7.97 -1.31
C HIS A 236 0.68 -6.78 -0.48
N THR A 237 1.30 -7.08 0.66
CA THR A 237 1.70 -6.17 1.75
C THR A 237 0.49 -5.52 2.44
N GLY A 238 0.31 -5.79 3.73
CA GLY A 238 -0.91 -5.39 4.44
C GLY A 238 -1.13 -3.88 4.47
N LEU A 239 -0.06 -3.08 4.59
CA LEU A 239 -0.17 -1.63 4.67
C LEU A 239 -0.33 -0.93 3.33
N TYR A 240 0.07 -1.52 2.20
CA TYR A 240 -0.11 -0.90 0.90
C TYR A 240 -1.23 -1.60 0.12
N GLY A 241 -0.95 -2.73 -0.52
CA GLY A 241 -1.93 -3.47 -1.31
C GLY A 241 -3.15 -3.85 -0.46
N GLY A 242 -2.91 -4.29 0.79
CA GLY A 242 -3.98 -4.61 1.74
C GLY A 242 -4.84 -3.39 2.10
N ALA A 243 -4.24 -2.22 2.33
CA ALA A 243 -4.98 -0.99 2.60
C ALA A 243 -5.78 -0.49 1.38
N VAL A 244 -5.20 -0.63 0.17
CA VAL A 244 -5.88 -0.33 -1.09
C VAL A 244 -7.08 -1.26 -1.29
N ALA A 245 -6.90 -2.57 -1.13
CA ALA A 245 -7.98 -3.54 -1.21
C ALA A 245 -9.04 -3.27 -0.13
N ALA A 246 -8.64 -3.00 1.11
CA ALA A 246 -9.56 -2.74 2.19
C ALA A 246 -10.44 -1.50 1.93
N ALA A 247 -9.88 -0.47 1.29
CA ALA A 247 -10.59 0.76 0.99
C ALA A 247 -11.42 0.73 -0.30
N LEU A 248 -11.02 -0.07 -1.30
CA LEU A 248 -11.53 0.04 -2.67
C LEU A 248 -12.15 -1.24 -3.24
N ALA A 249 -11.94 -2.41 -2.63
CA ALA A 249 -12.59 -3.64 -3.09
C ALA A 249 -14.12 -3.55 -2.97
N HIS A 250 -14.83 -4.18 -3.90
CA HIS A 250 -16.28 -4.31 -3.81
C HIS A 250 -16.68 -4.91 -2.44
N PRO A 251 -17.78 -4.48 -1.78
CA PRO A 251 -18.16 -4.98 -0.45
C PRO A 251 -18.33 -6.49 -0.38
N GLN A 252 -18.80 -7.11 -1.47
CA GLN A 252 -18.98 -8.57 -1.59
C GLN A 252 -17.72 -9.31 -2.07
N ALA A 253 -16.62 -8.61 -2.36
CA ALA A 253 -15.39 -9.25 -2.81
C ALA A 253 -14.72 -10.01 -1.66
N ARG A 254 -14.24 -11.22 -1.95
CA ARG A 254 -13.32 -11.96 -1.09
C ARG A 254 -11.95 -11.27 -1.13
N VAL A 255 -11.48 -10.77 0.01
CA VAL A 255 -10.20 -10.05 0.14
C VAL A 255 -9.18 -10.92 0.85
N VAL A 256 -8.25 -11.47 0.07
CA VAL A 256 -7.08 -12.20 0.54
C VAL A 256 -5.90 -11.25 0.60
N VAL A 257 -5.16 -11.21 1.71
CA VAL A 257 -3.98 -10.34 1.85
C VAL A 257 -2.76 -11.17 2.17
N THR A 258 -1.68 -11.10 1.39
CA THR A 258 -0.40 -11.72 1.76
C THR A 258 0.57 -10.69 2.32
N GLU A 259 1.09 -10.94 3.52
CA GLU A 259 2.10 -10.13 4.19
C GLU A 259 3.51 -10.69 3.98
N HIS A 260 4.44 -9.79 3.67
CA HIS A 260 5.81 -10.10 3.24
C HIS A 260 6.85 -9.35 4.07
N ALA A 261 6.46 -8.27 4.77
CA ALA A 261 7.39 -7.28 5.28
C ALA A 261 8.19 -7.76 6.50
N THR A 262 9.48 -8.04 6.29
CA THR A 262 10.48 -8.29 7.37
C THR A 262 10.61 -7.12 8.35
N PHE A 263 10.15 -5.93 8.00
CA PHE A 263 10.24 -4.71 8.81
C PHE A 263 8.90 -4.30 9.46
N LEU A 264 7.87 -5.16 9.41
CA LEU A 264 6.53 -4.83 9.86
C LEU A 264 6.47 -4.34 11.31
N ALA A 265 7.18 -4.99 12.23
CA ALA A 265 7.21 -4.60 13.65
C ALA A 265 7.65 -3.13 13.85
N ARG A 266 8.72 -2.72 13.16
CA ARG A 266 9.20 -1.32 13.18
C ARG A 266 8.13 -0.35 12.65
N VAL A 267 7.38 -0.79 11.64
CA VAL A 267 6.38 0.05 10.96
C VAL A 267 5.10 0.17 11.77
N LEU A 268 4.64 -0.90 12.43
CA LEU A 268 3.49 -0.88 13.34
C LEU A 268 3.71 0.03 14.55
N GLY A 269 4.96 0.20 14.99
CA GLY A 269 5.33 1.15 16.04
C GLY A 269 5.15 2.62 15.68
N GLN A 270 4.94 2.97 14.40
CA GLN A 270 4.71 4.36 13.99
C GLN A 270 3.27 4.81 14.29
N ALA A 271 3.13 6.06 14.74
CA ALA A 271 1.85 6.64 15.13
C ALA A 271 0.78 6.51 14.02
N GLY A 272 -0.34 5.88 14.37
CA GLY A 272 -1.49 5.73 13.48
C GLY A 272 -1.36 4.64 12.40
N VAL A 273 -0.23 3.91 12.33
CA VAL A 273 -0.07 2.77 11.42
C VAL A 273 -0.81 1.55 11.93
N ARG A 274 -0.65 1.20 13.22
CA ARG A 274 -1.34 0.07 13.84
C ARG A 274 -2.86 0.11 13.62
N ARG A 275 -3.48 1.28 13.76
CA ARG A 275 -4.92 1.47 13.49
C ARG A 275 -5.29 1.20 12.03
N ARG A 276 -4.45 1.61 11.08
CA ARG A 276 -4.67 1.32 9.65
C ARG A 276 -4.51 -0.16 9.35
N TYR A 277 -3.52 -0.81 9.97
CA TYR A 277 -3.35 -2.25 9.87
C TYR A 277 -4.57 -3.00 10.41
N ALA A 278 -5.08 -2.61 11.58
CA ALA A 278 -6.29 -3.19 12.16
C ALA A 278 -7.52 -3.00 11.25
N ALA A 279 -7.70 -1.83 10.65
CA ALA A 279 -8.81 -1.60 9.70
C ALA A 279 -8.67 -2.46 8.43
N MET A 280 -7.45 -2.71 7.96
CA MET A 280 -7.21 -3.66 6.88
C MET A 280 -7.54 -5.08 7.33
N LEU A 281 -7.11 -5.48 8.52
CA LEU A 281 -7.47 -6.79 9.10
C LEU A 281 -8.98 -6.93 9.22
N ASP A 282 -9.72 -5.91 9.66
CA ASP A 282 -11.19 -5.96 9.76
C ASP A 282 -11.85 -6.28 8.41
N ARG A 283 -11.34 -5.72 7.31
CA ARG A 283 -11.87 -5.95 5.96
C ARG A 283 -11.34 -7.23 5.31
N ALA A 284 -10.14 -7.67 5.64
CA ALA A 284 -9.57 -8.88 5.08
C ALA A 284 -10.32 -10.12 5.56
N ASP A 285 -10.65 -10.98 4.60
CA ASP A 285 -11.23 -12.29 4.84
C ASP A 285 -10.21 -13.26 5.41
N VAL A 286 -8.98 -13.18 4.91
CA VAL A 286 -7.82 -13.92 5.40
C VAL A 286 -6.55 -13.13 5.15
N VAL A 287 -5.60 -13.23 6.08
CA VAL A 287 -4.25 -12.71 5.93
C VAL A 287 -3.26 -13.87 5.91
N LEU A 288 -2.54 -14.02 4.81
CA LEU A 288 -1.55 -15.04 4.59
C LEU A 288 -0.17 -14.46 4.93
N CYS A 289 0.62 -15.18 5.71
CA CYS A 289 1.99 -14.83 6.05
C CYS A 289 2.92 -15.81 5.36
N VAL A 290 3.99 -15.29 4.77
CA VAL A 290 4.95 -16.12 4.02
C VAL A 290 5.90 -16.94 4.90
N GLY A 291 5.88 -16.72 6.22
CA GLY A 291 6.66 -17.47 7.21
C GLY A 291 5.97 -17.48 8.58
N GLY A 292 6.22 -18.53 9.36
CA GLY A 292 5.62 -18.75 10.67
C GLY A 292 5.97 -17.67 11.69
N GLY A 293 7.23 -17.21 11.73
CA GLY A 293 7.62 -16.10 12.60
C GLY A 293 6.81 -14.81 12.37
N LEU A 294 6.48 -14.49 11.10
CA LEU A 294 5.63 -13.36 10.75
C LEU A 294 4.16 -13.59 11.13
N ARG A 295 3.65 -14.82 10.91
CA ARG A 295 2.29 -15.24 11.32
C ARG A 295 2.11 -15.08 12.82
N ASP A 296 3.04 -15.61 13.60
CA ASP A 296 2.96 -15.65 15.06
C ASP A 296 3.09 -14.24 15.64
N TYR A 297 3.97 -13.42 15.07
CA TYR A 297 4.04 -11.99 15.37
C TYR A 297 2.69 -11.28 15.14
N LEU A 298 2.07 -11.47 13.97
CA LEU A 298 0.78 -10.83 13.68
C LEU A 298 -0.35 -11.32 14.59
N ARG A 299 -0.38 -12.61 14.92
CA ARG A 299 -1.36 -13.17 15.87
C ARG A 299 -1.17 -12.59 17.27
N SER A 300 0.07 -12.42 17.73
CA SER A 300 0.34 -11.79 19.03
C SER A 300 -0.03 -10.32 19.05
N GLU A 301 0.23 -9.60 17.94
CA GLU A 301 -0.08 -8.18 17.84
C GLU A 301 -1.59 -7.92 17.68
N PHE A 302 -2.32 -8.80 17.00
CA PHE A 302 -3.75 -8.64 16.74
C PHE A 302 -4.55 -9.91 17.13
N PRO A 303 -4.69 -10.21 18.44
CA PRO A 303 -5.30 -11.47 18.90
C PRO A 303 -6.74 -11.67 18.42
N ARG A 304 -7.51 -10.58 18.24
CA ARG A 304 -8.90 -10.63 17.74
C ARG A 304 -9.01 -11.14 16.30
N HIS A 305 -7.92 -11.11 15.54
CA HIS A 305 -7.89 -11.52 14.14
C HIS A 305 -7.06 -12.79 13.94
N ALA A 306 -6.60 -13.45 15.02
CA ALA A 306 -5.65 -14.54 14.95
C ALA A 306 -6.12 -15.71 14.07
N ASP A 307 -7.42 -16.03 14.11
CA ASP A 307 -8.04 -17.14 13.38
C ASP A 307 -7.98 -16.99 11.86
N LYS A 308 -7.84 -15.76 11.35
CA LYS A 308 -7.71 -15.50 9.92
C LYS A 308 -6.30 -15.16 9.48
N VAL A 309 -5.32 -15.16 10.38
CA VAL A 309 -3.89 -15.03 10.03
C VAL A 309 -3.34 -16.44 9.82
N GLN A 310 -2.95 -16.79 8.60
CA GLN A 310 -2.61 -18.14 8.17
C GLN A 310 -1.22 -18.18 7.54
N LEU A 311 -0.59 -19.35 7.48
CA LEU A 311 0.70 -19.55 6.83
C LEU A 311 0.46 -20.03 5.40
N VAL A 312 0.94 -19.28 4.41
CA VAL A 312 1.06 -19.75 3.02
C VAL A 312 2.37 -19.18 2.49
N PRO A 313 3.35 -20.03 2.12
CA PRO A 313 4.68 -19.59 1.72
C PRO A 313 4.68 -18.88 0.37
N ASN A 314 5.81 -18.27 0.02
CA ASN A 314 6.01 -17.79 -1.35
C ASN A 314 6.24 -18.96 -2.31
N PRO A 315 5.67 -18.92 -3.53
CA PRO A 315 5.96 -19.92 -4.54
C PRO A 315 7.35 -19.71 -5.14
N ILE A 316 8.02 -20.82 -5.40
CA ILE A 316 9.27 -20.90 -6.17
C ILE A 316 8.99 -21.58 -7.51
N ASP A 317 9.50 -20.98 -8.58
CA ASP A 317 9.43 -21.55 -9.91
C ASP A 317 10.57 -22.55 -10.15
N PHE A 318 10.47 -23.74 -9.55
CA PHE A 318 11.47 -24.79 -9.73
C PHE A 318 11.62 -25.24 -11.19
N ASP A 319 10.59 -25.06 -12.03
CA ASP A 319 10.63 -25.39 -13.45
C ASP A 319 11.29 -24.30 -14.30
N GLY A 320 11.28 -23.05 -13.81
CA GLY A 320 11.97 -21.92 -14.42
C GLY A 320 13.50 -21.92 -14.22
N PHE A 321 14.03 -22.72 -13.29
CA PHE A 321 15.47 -22.85 -13.07
C PHE A 321 15.99 -24.19 -13.58
N THR A 322 17.01 -24.13 -14.45
CA THR A 322 17.76 -25.33 -14.83
C THR A 322 18.50 -25.87 -13.62
N VAL A 323 18.54 -27.20 -13.47
CA VAL A 323 19.36 -27.85 -12.45
C VAL A 323 20.77 -28.02 -13.01
N ARG A 324 21.79 -27.83 -12.17
CA ARG A 324 23.17 -28.08 -12.59
C ARG A 324 23.33 -29.50 -13.13
N ALA A 325 24.08 -29.65 -14.23
CA ALA A 325 24.27 -30.94 -14.87
C ALA A 325 25.23 -31.86 -14.11
N ALA A 326 26.27 -31.30 -13.48
CA ALA A 326 27.28 -32.04 -12.72
C ALA A 326 27.28 -31.55 -11.27
N PRO A 327 27.42 -32.44 -10.27
CA PRO A 327 27.43 -32.07 -8.85
C PRO A 327 28.61 -31.15 -8.48
N VAL A 328 28.53 -30.47 -7.34
CA VAL A 328 29.66 -29.73 -6.78
C VAL A 328 30.68 -30.71 -6.23
N THR A 329 31.95 -30.54 -6.60
CA THR A 329 33.06 -31.37 -6.10
C THR A 329 33.99 -30.63 -5.14
N GLU A 330 33.94 -29.30 -5.11
CA GLU A 330 34.73 -28.42 -4.24
C GLU A 330 33.96 -27.15 -3.91
N LEU A 331 34.22 -26.49 -2.79
CA LEU A 331 33.49 -25.29 -2.32
C LEU A 331 34.33 -24.00 -2.43
N ASP A 332 35.04 -23.82 -3.55
CA ASP A 332 36.01 -22.72 -3.68
C ASP A 332 35.36 -21.41 -4.19
N ARG A 333 34.24 -21.45 -4.90
CA ARG A 333 33.54 -20.24 -5.41
C ARG A 333 32.30 -19.93 -4.59
N TRP A 334 32.39 -18.95 -3.70
CA TRP A 334 31.30 -18.53 -2.81
C TRP A 334 30.42 -17.49 -3.48
N LEU A 335 29.12 -17.58 -3.21
CA LEU A 335 28.11 -16.68 -3.73
C LEU A 335 27.24 -16.13 -2.60
N TYR A 336 26.94 -14.84 -2.68
CA TYR A 336 25.84 -14.21 -1.97
C TYR A 336 24.97 -13.47 -2.98
N VAL A 337 23.65 -13.61 -2.86
CA VAL A 337 22.68 -12.86 -3.67
C VAL A 337 21.66 -12.22 -2.74
N GLY A 338 21.57 -10.89 -2.76
CA GLY A 338 20.64 -10.15 -1.92
C GLY A 338 21.05 -8.70 -1.70
N ARG A 339 20.25 -7.96 -0.91
CA ARG A 339 20.57 -6.57 -0.59
C ARG A 339 21.87 -6.48 0.23
N LEU A 340 22.70 -5.49 -0.04
CA LEU A 340 23.95 -5.24 0.67
C LEU A 340 23.71 -4.28 1.84
N ILE A 341 23.10 -4.81 2.90
CA ILE A 341 22.69 -4.09 4.13
C ILE A 341 23.04 -4.90 5.38
N GLU A 342 23.16 -4.21 6.52
CA GLU A 342 23.67 -4.75 7.79
C GLU A 342 23.12 -6.13 8.17
N HIS A 343 21.81 -6.26 8.33
CA HIS A 343 21.16 -7.48 8.82
C HIS A 343 21.17 -8.64 7.82
N LYS A 344 21.79 -8.48 6.65
CA LYS A 344 22.06 -9.57 5.71
C LYS A 344 23.38 -10.29 5.98
N GLY A 345 24.16 -9.84 6.96
CA GLY A 345 25.37 -10.54 7.40
C GLY A 345 26.53 -10.47 6.40
N VAL A 346 26.46 -9.58 5.40
CA VAL A 346 27.46 -9.48 4.32
C VAL A 346 28.84 -9.06 4.81
N ARG A 347 28.93 -8.31 5.92
CA ARG A 347 30.20 -7.99 6.59
C ARG A 347 30.83 -9.24 7.20
N VAL A 348 30.05 -9.98 7.99
CA VAL A 348 30.49 -11.25 8.61
C VAL A 348 30.92 -12.24 7.53
N LEU A 349 30.17 -12.33 6.43
CA LEU A 349 30.52 -13.15 5.28
C LEU A 349 31.88 -12.78 4.68
N LEU A 350 32.15 -11.48 4.46
CA LEU A 350 33.42 -11.03 3.89
C LEU A 350 34.61 -11.41 4.80
N GLU A 351 34.47 -11.18 6.11
CA GLU A 351 35.52 -11.54 7.08
C GLU A 351 35.70 -13.07 7.17
N ALA A 352 34.60 -13.84 7.17
CA ALA A 352 34.65 -15.31 7.17
C ALA A 352 35.33 -15.86 5.91
N PHE A 353 35.03 -15.25 4.77
CA PHE A 353 35.68 -15.56 3.50
C PHE A 353 37.17 -15.26 3.57
N ALA A 354 37.61 -14.18 4.23
CA ALA A 354 39.03 -13.88 4.39
C ALA A 354 39.78 -14.97 5.17
N VAL A 355 39.17 -15.49 6.25
CA VAL A 355 39.71 -16.62 7.01
C VAL A 355 39.85 -17.86 6.12
N ALA A 356 38.80 -18.22 5.38
CA ALA A 356 38.86 -19.35 4.46
C ALA A 356 39.86 -19.12 3.31
N ALA A 357 39.91 -17.91 2.75
CA ALA A 357 40.75 -17.57 1.60
C ALA A 357 42.25 -17.67 1.90
N ALA A 358 42.66 -17.57 3.16
CA ALA A 358 44.04 -17.72 3.61
C ALA A 358 44.57 -19.16 3.44
N GLU A 359 43.70 -20.17 3.54
CA GLU A 359 44.10 -21.58 3.43
C GLU A 359 44.30 -22.03 1.96
N ARG A 360 43.67 -21.33 1.01
CA ARG A 360 43.62 -21.76 -0.39
C ARG A 360 43.42 -20.55 -1.31
N THR A 361 44.40 -20.27 -2.17
CA THR A 361 44.42 -19.08 -3.03
C THR A 361 43.39 -19.08 -4.16
N ALA A 362 42.87 -20.25 -4.54
CA ALA A 362 41.86 -20.39 -5.58
C ALA A 362 40.46 -19.88 -5.20
N ARG A 363 40.18 -19.69 -3.89
CA ARG A 363 38.83 -19.32 -3.43
C ARG A 363 38.43 -17.92 -3.89
N THR A 364 37.19 -17.75 -4.32
CA THR A 364 36.62 -16.46 -4.73
C THR A 364 35.26 -16.22 -4.07
N LEU A 365 34.90 -14.95 -3.90
CA LEU A 365 33.61 -14.53 -3.37
C LEU A 365 32.94 -13.54 -4.32
N THR A 366 31.71 -13.86 -4.71
CA THR A 366 30.86 -12.94 -5.48
C THR A 366 29.69 -12.48 -4.62
N LEU A 367 29.60 -11.17 -4.40
CA LEU A 367 28.51 -10.49 -3.70
C LEU A 367 27.61 -9.82 -4.74
N VAL A 368 26.38 -10.30 -4.93
CA VAL A 368 25.45 -9.79 -5.94
C VAL A 368 24.30 -9.03 -5.30
N GLY A 369 24.18 -7.75 -5.60
CA GLY A 369 23.04 -6.94 -5.18
C GLY A 369 23.34 -5.46 -5.06
N SER A 370 22.41 -4.72 -4.45
CA SER A 370 22.54 -3.29 -4.21
C SER A 370 22.32 -2.96 -2.74
N GLY A 371 22.96 -1.90 -2.27
CA GLY A 371 22.80 -1.40 -0.92
C GLY A 371 23.93 -0.48 -0.49
N PRO A 372 23.74 0.25 0.63
CA PRO A 372 24.71 1.20 1.16
C PRO A 372 26.07 0.57 1.52
N LEU A 373 26.14 -0.75 1.70
CA LEU A 373 27.40 -1.43 2.04
C LEU A 373 28.25 -1.79 0.81
N ALA A 374 27.79 -1.57 -0.43
CA ALA A 374 28.52 -2.01 -1.63
C ALA A 374 29.96 -1.49 -1.69
N ASP A 375 30.14 -0.16 -1.58
CA ASP A 375 31.46 0.48 -1.62
C ASP A 375 32.31 0.12 -0.41
N GLU A 376 31.68 -0.03 0.76
CA GLU A 376 32.37 -0.43 1.99
C GLU A 376 32.93 -1.85 1.88
N LEU A 377 32.15 -2.79 1.36
CA LEU A 377 32.55 -4.18 1.16
C LEU A 377 33.72 -4.27 0.16
N ALA A 378 33.67 -3.50 -0.93
CA ALA A 378 34.76 -3.45 -1.90
C ALA A 378 36.06 -2.90 -1.30
N ARG A 379 35.99 -1.78 -0.56
CA ARG A 379 37.17 -1.23 0.15
C ARG A 379 37.71 -2.21 1.19
N ARG A 380 36.82 -2.82 1.97
CA ARG A 380 37.22 -3.76 3.02
C ARG A 380 37.89 -5.00 2.43
N ALA A 381 37.40 -5.51 1.30
CA ALA A 381 38.06 -6.59 0.57
C ALA A 381 39.48 -6.20 0.11
N ALA A 382 39.70 -4.96 -0.34
CA ALA A 382 41.02 -4.47 -0.70
C ALA A 382 41.96 -4.35 0.51
N GLU A 383 41.47 -3.86 1.65
CA GLU A 383 42.23 -3.81 2.92
C GLU A 383 42.67 -5.19 3.40
N LEU A 384 41.85 -6.22 3.15
CA LEU A 384 42.15 -7.61 3.47
C LEU A 384 43.07 -8.29 2.43
N GLY A 385 43.51 -7.59 1.38
CA GLY A 385 44.34 -8.15 0.31
C GLY A 385 43.57 -9.09 -0.64
N LEU A 386 42.25 -8.95 -0.74
CA LEU A 386 41.35 -9.83 -1.49
C LEU A 386 40.67 -9.15 -2.68
N ALA A 387 41.18 -7.99 -3.13
CA ALA A 387 40.59 -7.21 -4.23
C ALA A 387 40.39 -8.03 -5.52
N ASP A 388 41.33 -8.92 -5.85
CA ASP A 388 41.26 -9.77 -7.05
C ASP A 388 40.35 -11.01 -6.87
N ARG A 389 39.90 -11.27 -5.64
CA ARG A 389 39.18 -12.49 -5.24
C ARG A 389 37.75 -12.23 -4.79
N VAL A 390 37.41 -10.99 -4.46
CA VAL A 390 36.07 -10.55 -4.05
C VAL A 390 35.50 -9.63 -5.12
N ARG A 391 34.33 -9.98 -5.66
CA ARG A 391 33.61 -9.16 -6.65
C ARG A 391 32.28 -8.70 -6.08
N VAL A 392 32.03 -7.40 -6.12
CA VAL A 392 30.71 -6.81 -5.84
C VAL A 392 30.04 -6.50 -7.17
N LEU A 393 28.95 -7.21 -7.48
CA LEU A 393 28.21 -7.07 -8.73
C LEU A 393 26.85 -6.41 -8.49
N PRO A 394 26.34 -5.63 -9.47
CA PRO A 394 24.97 -5.11 -9.40
C PRO A 394 23.95 -6.27 -9.38
N PRO A 395 22.69 -5.98 -8.98
CA PRO A 395 21.62 -6.98 -9.05
C PRO A 395 21.48 -7.59 -10.44
N VAL A 396 21.20 -8.90 -10.50
CA VAL A 396 20.98 -9.63 -11.76
C VAL A 396 19.51 -9.96 -11.96
N PRO A 397 19.04 -10.04 -13.21
CA PRO A 397 17.69 -10.49 -13.52
C PRO A 397 17.35 -11.91 -13.04
N PRO A 398 16.08 -12.19 -12.66
CA PRO A 398 15.69 -13.48 -12.08
C PRO A 398 16.01 -14.65 -13.01
N ASP A 399 15.85 -14.49 -14.32
CA ASP A 399 16.19 -15.46 -15.36
C ASP A 399 17.69 -15.74 -15.47
N ARG A 400 18.55 -14.87 -14.91
CA ARG A 400 20.01 -15.04 -14.87
C ARG A 400 20.51 -15.61 -13.54
N VAL A 401 19.66 -15.71 -12.52
CA VAL A 401 20.05 -16.19 -11.18
C VAL A 401 20.52 -17.65 -11.22
N ALA A 402 19.85 -18.54 -11.97
CA ALA A 402 20.31 -19.94 -12.09
C ALA A 402 21.69 -20.04 -12.74
N ALA A 403 21.94 -19.31 -13.83
CA ALA A 403 23.26 -19.29 -14.47
C ALA A 403 24.35 -18.77 -13.53
N LEU A 404 24.00 -17.77 -12.70
CA LEU A 404 24.88 -17.28 -11.64
C LEU A 404 25.13 -18.37 -10.59
N MET A 405 24.11 -19.06 -10.10
CA MET A 405 24.26 -20.15 -9.13
C MET A 405 25.09 -21.32 -9.67
N HIS A 406 24.95 -21.67 -10.95
CA HIS A 406 25.76 -22.72 -11.61
C HIS A 406 27.23 -22.36 -11.75
N ALA A 407 27.57 -21.07 -11.81
CA ALA A 407 28.95 -20.60 -11.88
C ALA A 407 29.68 -20.64 -10.52
N HIS A 408 28.99 -21.03 -9.45
CA HIS A 408 29.49 -21.05 -8.08
C HIS A 408 29.27 -22.43 -7.44
N ASP A 409 29.88 -22.61 -6.28
CA ASP A 409 29.94 -23.89 -5.58
C ASP A 409 29.24 -23.88 -4.22
N LEU A 410 29.10 -22.70 -3.62
CA LEU A 410 28.46 -22.52 -2.32
C LEU A 410 27.68 -21.20 -2.28
N LEU A 411 26.40 -21.25 -1.90
CA LEU A 411 25.70 -20.05 -1.44
C LEU A 411 25.97 -19.86 0.05
N VAL A 412 26.41 -18.67 0.47
CA VAL A 412 26.50 -18.30 1.89
C VAL A 412 25.52 -17.18 2.19
N HIS A 413 24.57 -17.43 3.10
CA HIS A 413 23.50 -16.49 3.43
C HIS A 413 23.33 -16.30 4.93
N LEU A 414 24.00 -15.28 5.47
CA LEU A 414 24.11 -15.03 6.92
C LEU A 414 23.11 -14.01 7.45
N SER A 415 21.91 -13.96 6.86
CA SER A 415 20.93 -12.97 7.29
C SER A 415 20.34 -13.32 8.65
N ALA A 416 20.51 -12.42 9.61
CA ALA A 416 19.89 -12.51 10.94
C ALA A 416 18.37 -12.31 10.90
N LYS A 417 17.81 -11.80 9.80
CA LYS A 417 16.37 -11.55 9.66
C LYS A 417 15.86 -11.85 8.25
N GLU A 418 15.09 -12.94 8.16
CA GLU A 418 14.38 -13.36 6.95
C GLU A 418 12.97 -13.84 7.27
N THR A 419 12.00 -13.48 6.42
CA THR A 419 10.62 -14.00 6.52
C THR A 419 10.46 -15.34 5.81
N PHE A 420 11.26 -15.63 4.79
CA PHE A 420 11.18 -16.87 4.03
C PHE A 420 12.56 -17.38 3.60
N GLY A 421 13.37 -16.53 2.96
CA GLY A 421 14.70 -16.92 2.46
C GLY A 421 14.67 -17.49 1.04
N MET A 422 13.95 -16.82 0.12
CA MET A 422 13.78 -17.23 -1.29
C MET A 422 15.08 -17.72 -1.95
N THR A 423 16.15 -16.92 -1.86
CA THR A 423 17.46 -17.23 -2.47
C THR A 423 18.09 -18.52 -1.97
N VAL A 424 17.83 -18.91 -0.71
CA VAL A 424 18.30 -20.19 -0.16
C VAL A 424 17.58 -21.34 -0.84
N VAL A 425 16.25 -21.25 -0.97
CA VAL A 425 15.42 -22.27 -1.63
C VAL A 425 15.76 -22.35 -3.13
N GLU A 426 15.98 -21.21 -3.79
CA GLU A 426 16.42 -21.12 -5.18
C GLU A 426 17.80 -21.78 -5.37
N ALA A 427 18.76 -21.54 -4.47
CA ALA A 427 20.09 -22.16 -4.54
C ALA A 427 20.04 -23.67 -4.42
N VAL A 428 19.32 -24.21 -3.43
CA VAL A 428 19.14 -25.66 -3.30
C VAL A 428 18.41 -26.21 -4.53
N GLY A 429 17.40 -25.49 -5.02
CA GLY A 429 16.70 -25.79 -6.27
C GLY A 429 17.66 -25.89 -7.46
N ALA A 430 18.64 -25.00 -7.59
CA ALA A 430 19.64 -25.04 -8.65
C ALA A 430 20.73 -26.12 -8.45
N GLY A 431 20.69 -26.86 -7.34
CA GLY A 431 21.73 -27.83 -6.96
C GLY A 431 22.98 -27.17 -6.37
N LEU A 432 22.85 -26.01 -5.72
CA LEU A 432 23.94 -25.32 -5.04
C LEU A 432 23.88 -25.62 -3.53
N PRO A 433 24.92 -26.24 -2.92
CA PRO A 433 25.06 -26.32 -1.48
C PRO A 433 24.93 -24.96 -0.81
N VAL A 434 24.42 -24.95 0.42
CA VAL A 434 24.17 -23.72 1.16
C VAL A 434 24.80 -23.72 2.56
N LEU A 435 25.35 -22.58 2.99
CA LEU A 435 25.74 -22.31 4.38
C LEU A 435 24.94 -21.10 4.87
N VAL A 436 24.01 -21.34 5.78
CA VAL A 436 22.91 -20.38 6.03
C VAL A 436 22.71 -20.12 7.51
N ALA A 437 22.51 -18.86 7.88
CA ALA A 437 22.11 -18.51 9.24
C ALA A 437 20.69 -19.00 9.54
N ARG A 438 20.48 -19.58 10.73
CA ARG A 438 19.24 -20.16 11.24
C ARG A 438 18.25 -19.08 11.69
N SER A 439 17.96 -18.12 10.83
CA SER A 439 16.89 -17.12 11.04
C SER A 439 15.51 -17.71 10.71
N ASP A 440 14.42 -17.04 11.12
CA ASP A 440 13.05 -17.58 11.06
C ASP A 440 12.69 -18.26 9.73
N GLY A 441 12.86 -17.55 8.60
CA GLY A 441 12.59 -18.09 7.27
C GLY A 441 13.44 -19.32 6.91
N PRO A 442 14.78 -19.20 6.83
CA PRO A 442 15.68 -20.32 6.60
C PRO A 442 15.50 -21.51 7.55
N ARG A 443 15.19 -21.27 8.83
CA ARG A 443 14.90 -22.35 9.79
C ARG A 443 13.69 -23.18 9.36
N GLU A 444 12.64 -22.53 8.86
CA GLU A 444 11.43 -23.20 8.38
C GLU A 444 11.65 -23.85 7.01
N THR A 445 12.24 -23.12 6.05
CA THR A 445 12.43 -23.61 4.69
C THR A 445 13.41 -24.79 4.62
N MET A 446 14.47 -24.76 5.44
CA MET A 446 15.49 -25.81 5.53
C MET A 446 15.18 -26.87 6.59
N ALA A 447 13.96 -26.91 7.14
CA ALA A 447 13.60 -27.89 8.16
C ALA A 447 13.75 -29.33 7.64
N GLY A 448 14.65 -30.09 8.28
CA GLY A 448 15.00 -31.46 7.90
C GLY A 448 15.99 -31.58 6.74
N LEU A 449 16.61 -30.48 6.29
CA LEU A 449 17.56 -30.45 5.17
C LEU A 449 19.00 -30.11 5.58
N ASP A 450 19.26 -29.93 6.88
CA ASP A 450 20.60 -29.76 7.46
C ASP A 450 21.40 -31.06 7.26
N GLY A 451 22.61 -30.97 6.70
CA GLY A 451 23.41 -32.12 6.28
C GLY A 451 22.95 -32.81 4.98
N VAL A 452 21.81 -32.42 4.40
CA VAL A 452 21.31 -32.94 3.11
C VAL A 452 21.60 -31.94 1.99
N ALA A 453 21.26 -30.67 2.21
CA ALA A 453 21.43 -29.60 1.22
C ALA A 453 22.62 -28.68 1.51
N GLY A 454 23.19 -28.78 2.71
CA GLY A 454 24.09 -27.77 3.24
C GLY A 454 24.11 -27.77 4.76
N ARG A 455 24.42 -26.62 5.35
CA ARG A 455 24.51 -26.46 6.81
C ARG A 455 23.81 -25.21 7.31
N LEU A 456 23.09 -25.35 8.43
CA LEU A 456 22.54 -24.23 9.19
C LEU A 456 23.45 -23.86 10.38
N ILE A 457 23.71 -22.56 10.55
CA ILE A 457 24.52 -22.01 11.65
C ILE A 457 23.75 -20.95 12.44
N ASP A 458 24.20 -20.62 13.65
CA ASP A 458 23.51 -19.62 14.47
C ASP A 458 23.59 -18.21 13.88
N VAL A 459 22.58 -17.39 14.17
CA VAL A 459 22.41 -16.04 13.57
C VAL A 459 23.44 -15.03 14.07
N ASP A 460 24.02 -15.25 15.24
CA ASP A 460 25.05 -14.44 15.90
C ASP A 460 26.47 -14.99 15.70
N CYS A 461 26.66 -15.79 14.64
CA CYS A 461 27.95 -16.39 14.31
C CYS A 461 29.07 -15.36 14.09
N THR A 462 30.27 -15.67 14.58
CA THR A 462 31.50 -14.94 14.25
C THR A 462 32.08 -15.40 12.91
N PRO A 463 32.95 -14.60 12.27
CA PRO A 463 33.66 -15.01 11.06
C PRO A 463 34.37 -16.38 11.18
N GLU A 464 34.96 -16.67 12.33
CA GLU A 464 35.66 -17.92 12.62
C GLU A 464 34.70 -19.11 12.69
N GLN A 465 33.52 -18.92 13.30
CA GLN A 465 32.47 -19.94 13.36
C GLN A 465 31.91 -20.25 11.97
N VAL A 466 31.77 -19.23 11.11
CA VAL A 466 31.38 -19.42 9.71
C VAL A 466 32.45 -20.21 8.95
N ALA A 467 33.73 -19.87 9.12
CA ALA A 467 34.84 -20.58 8.48
C ALA A 467 34.93 -22.04 8.95
N GLU A 468 34.70 -22.30 10.23
CA GLU A 468 34.64 -23.66 10.77
C GLU A 468 33.47 -24.46 10.20
N ALA A 469 32.27 -23.86 10.15
CA ALA A 469 31.11 -24.48 9.55
C ALA A 469 31.30 -24.75 8.04
N PHE A 470 32.01 -23.87 7.34
CA PHE A 470 32.44 -24.10 5.97
C PHE A 470 33.37 -25.32 5.86
N ARG A 471 34.38 -25.46 6.73
CA ARG A 471 35.28 -26.63 6.74
C ARG A 471 34.51 -27.93 6.98
N ALA A 472 33.60 -27.93 7.95
CA ALA A 472 32.73 -29.07 8.22
C ALA A 472 31.86 -29.43 7.01
N LEU A 473 31.25 -28.43 6.37
CA LEU A 473 30.45 -28.62 5.16
C LEU A 473 31.29 -29.15 3.99
N ALA A 474 32.52 -28.66 3.81
CA ALA A 474 33.43 -29.15 2.77
C ALA A 474 33.79 -30.63 2.97
N ALA A 475 33.98 -31.07 4.22
CA ALA A 475 34.24 -32.47 4.53
C ALA A 475 33.02 -33.38 4.30
N GLU A 476 31.81 -32.83 4.42
CA GLU A 476 30.55 -33.55 4.22
C GLU A 476 30.01 -33.47 2.78
N LEU A 477 30.62 -32.66 1.91
CA LEU A 477 30.16 -32.42 0.54
C LEU A 477 29.79 -33.70 -0.23
N PRO A 478 30.58 -34.80 -0.19
CA PRO A 478 30.24 -36.03 -0.91
C PRO A 478 28.98 -36.75 -0.39
N ARG A 479 28.47 -36.37 0.79
CA ARG A 479 27.28 -36.95 1.43
C ARG A 479 26.02 -36.12 1.21
N LEU A 480 26.14 -34.92 0.65
CA LEU A 480 24.97 -34.09 0.35
C LEU A 480 24.12 -34.73 -0.74
N ASP A 481 22.80 -34.65 -0.58
CA ASP A 481 21.82 -35.10 -1.57
C ASP A 481 20.91 -33.92 -1.97
N LEU A 482 21.45 -33.07 -2.84
CA LEU A 482 20.76 -31.87 -3.32
C LEU A 482 19.54 -32.22 -4.18
N ALA A 483 19.52 -33.40 -4.81
CA ALA A 483 18.36 -33.85 -5.57
C ALA A 483 17.20 -34.17 -4.63
N ALA A 484 17.43 -34.95 -3.56
CA ALA A 484 16.42 -35.21 -2.54
C ALA A 484 15.96 -33.91 -1.84
N ALA A 485 16.90 -33.01 -1.52
CA ALA A 485 16.55 -31.72 -0.94
C ALA A 485 15.67 -30.87 -1.87
N ARG A 486 15.99 -30.85 -3.17
CA ARG A 486 15.18 -30.17 -4.19
C ARG A 486 13.77 -30.77 -4.26
N ASP A 487 13.61 -32.08 -4.24
CA ASP A 487 12.29 -32.72 -4.29
C ASP A 487 11.42 -32.35 -3.09
N VAL A 488 12.02 -32.34 -1.89
CA VAL A 488 11.34 -31.88 -0.66
C VAL A 488 10.92 -30.41 -0.79
N LEU A 489 11.82 -29.53 -1.24
CA LEU A 489 11.51 -28.10 -1.38
C LEU A 489 10.49 -27.84 -2.49
N ARG A 490 10.54 -28.59 -3.61
CA ARG A 490 9.56 -28.51 -4.70
C ARG A 490 8.17 -28.92 -4.22
N ALA A 491 8.07 -29.98 -3.43
CA ALA A 491 6.80 -30.42 -2.86
C ALA A 491 6.21 -29.40 -1.87
N ARG A 492 7.06 -28.68 -1.11
CA ARG A 492 6.63 -27.68 -0.13
C ARG A 492 6.33 -26.30 -0.73
N TYR A 493 7.14 -25.86 -1.70
CA TYR A 493 7.20 -24.46 -2.14
C TYR A 493 7.08 -24.29 -3.65
N GLY A 494 6.93 -25.36 -4.43
CA GLY A 494 6.70 -25.26 -5.87
C GLY A 494 5.40 -24.52 -6.21
N LYS A 495 5.36 -23.88 -7.38
CA LYS A 495 4.20 -23.09 -7.84
C LYS A 495 2.89 -23.84 -7.67
N ASP A 496 2.82 -25.11 -8.09
CA ASP A 496 1.60 -25.91 -8.01
C ASP A 496 1.16 -26.20 -6.57
N ALA A 497 2.11 -26.53 -5.68
CA ALA A 497 1.84 -26.80 -4.28
C ALA A 497 1.27 -25.56 -3.58
N VAL A 498 1.91 -24.41 -3.77
CA VAL A 498 1.46 -23.13 -3.19
C VAL A 498 0.16 -22.65 -3.84
N ALA A 499 -0.02 -22.84 -5.15
CA ALA A 499 -1.25 -22.51 -5.84
C ALA A 499 -2.44 -23.30 -5.28
N ALA A 500 -2.26 -24.59 -5.00
CA ALA A 500 -3.29 -25.42 -4.39
C ALA A 500 -3.70 -24.90 -3.00
N GLU A 501 -2.74 -24.41 -2.20
CA GLU A 501 -3.04 -23.76 -0.92
C GLU A 501 -3.77 -22.42 -1.10
N LEU A 502 -3.30 -21.55 -2.01
CA LEU A 502 -3.90 -20.24 -2.27
C LEU A 502 -5.35 -20.37 -2.74
N ARG A 503 -5.66 -21.32 -3.63
CA ARG A 503 -7.02 -21.52 -4.17
C ARG A 503 -8.03 -21.83 -3.07
N ARG A 504 -7.62 -22.50 -1.98
CA ARG A 504 -8.50 -22.76 -0.81
C ARG A 504 -9.02 -21.49 -0.16
N TRP A 505 -8.29 -20.38 -0.31
CA TRP A 505 -8.61 -19.10 0.32
C TRP A 505 -9.41 -18.15 -0.58
N TYR A 506 -9.41 -18.37 -1.90
CA TYR A 506 -10.18 -17.58 -2.86
C TYR A 506 -11.68 -17.87 -2.85
N GLY A 507 -12.10 -19.06 -2.37
CA GLY A 507 -13.50 -19.49 -2.35
C GLY A 507 -14.00 -19.97 -3.72
N GLU A 508 -15.23 -20.48 -3.79
CA GLU A 508 -15.90 -20.76 -5.07
C GLU A 508 -16.30 -19.44 -5.76
N PRO A 509 -16.21 -19.33 -7.10
CA PRO A 509 -16.67 -18.15 -7.82
C PRO A 509 -18.16 -17.91 -7.54
N ILE A 510 -18.50 -16.77 -6.95
CA ILE A 510 -19.89 -16.43 -6.65
C ILE A 510 -20.64 -16.19 -7.97
N ASP A 511 -21.56 -17.09 -8.29
CA ASP A 511 -22.54 -16.92 -9.36
C ASP A 511 -23.49 -15.75 -9.01
N ARG A 512 -23.51 -14.71 -9.86
CA ARG A 512 -24.28 -13.48 -9.62
C ARG A 512 -25.56 -13.47 -10.46
N THR A 513 -26.52 -14.30 -10.07
CA THR A 513 -27.93 -14.06 -10.41
C THR A 513 -28.82 -14.23 -9.18
N GLY A 514 -29.36 -13.11 -8.69
CA GLY A 514 -30.53 -13.12 -7.81
C GLY A 514 -30.26 -12.74 -6.35
N ALA A 515 -30.50 -11.47 -6.01
CA ALA A 515 -30.87 -11.09 -4.64
C ALA A 515 -31.56 -9.71 -4.64
N ALA A 516 -32.86 -9.73 -4.91
CA ALA A 516 -33.79 -8.73 -4.42
C ALA A 516 -34.72 -9.44 -3.44
N ALA A 517 -34.75 -9.03 -2.16
CA ALA A 517 -35.78 -9.44 -1.22
C ALA A 517 -36.03 -8.33 -0.20
N ALA A 518 -37.30 -7.97 -0.09
CA ALA A 518 -37.88 -6.98 0.81
C ALA A 518 -37.88 -7.45 2.27
N GLY A 519 -37.81 -6.51 3.21
CA GLY A 519 -37.83 -6.78 4.66
C GLY A 519 -39.24 -7.09 5.20
N PRO A 520 -39.36 -7.86 6.31
CA PRO A 520 -40.64 -8.16 6.95
C PRO A 520 -41.04 -7.14 8.04
N ALA A 521 -42.34 -7.10 8.33
CA ALA A 521 -42.98 -6.30 9.39
C ALA A 521 -42.82 -6.91 10.81
N ASP A 522 -43.17 -6.12 11.84
CA ASP A 522 -42.69 -6.21 13.22
C ASP A 522 -43.37 -7.26 14.15
N PRO A 523 -42.63 -7.94 15.06
CA PRO A 523 -43.18 -8.78 16.12
C PRO A 523 -43.38 -8.04 17.48
N PRO A 524 -44.26 -8.54 18.38
CA PRO A 524 -44.57 -7.93 19.66
C PRO A 524 -43.56 -8.27 20.78
N GLY A 525 -43.12 -7.27 21.57
CA GLY A 525 -42.34 -7.45 22.79
C GLY A 525 -40.92 -6.86 22.84
N ALA A 526 -40.49 -6.10 21.83
CA ALA A 526 -39.14 -5.53 21.75
C ALA A 526 -38.86 -4.38 22.75
N ASP A 527 -37.69 -4.39 23.40
CA ASP A 527 -37.16 -3.30 24.25
C ASP A 527 -37.08 -1.97 23.46
N ARG A 528 -37.53 -0.83 24.01
CA ARG A 528 -37.40 0.48 23.34
C ARG A 528 -36.19 1.26 23.83
N ILE A 529 -35.41 1.78 22.89
CA ILE A 529 -34.24 2.64 23.11
C ILE A 529 -34.48 3.96 22.38
N VAL A 530 -34.31 5.07 23.08
CA VAL A 530 -34.35 6.39 22.46
C VAL A 530 -32.93 6.88 22.23
N VAL A 531 -32.60 7.32 21.02
CA VAL A 531 -31.27 7.79 20.65
C VAL A 531 -31.37 9.23 20.17
N VAL A 532 -30.62 10.13 20.79
CA VAL A 532 -30.61 11.55 20.46
C VAL A 532 -29.32 11.89 19.70
N VAL A 533 -29.47 12.34 18.46
CA VAL A 533 -28.35 12.67 17.55
C VAL A 533 -28.52 14.06 16.96
N THR A 534 -27.67 15.01 17.35
CA THR A 534 -27.81 16.44 17.00
C THR A 534 -26.76 16.99 16.04
N ASP A 535 -25.77 16.18 15.67
CA ASP A 535 -24.66 16.56 14.79
C ASP A 535 -24.08 15.35 14.01
N ASP A 536 -23.44 15.62 12.87
CA ASP A 536 -22.97 14.58 11.93
C ASP A 536 -21.88 13.68 12.54
N ALA A 537 -21.04 14.24 13.43
CA ALA A 537 -19.99 13.49 14.11
C ALA A 537 -20.57 12.52 15.16
N ALA A 538 -21.67 12.88 15.81
CA ALA A 538 -22.48 11.98 16.61
C ALA A 538 -23.17 10.91 15.75
N ALA A 539 -23.75 11.28 14.60
CA ALA A 539 -24.41 10.33 13.69
C ALA A 539 -23.46 9.21 13.24
N ALA A 540 -22.23 9.55 12.86
CA ALA A 540 -21.21 8.58 12.45
C ALA A 540 -20.80 7.60 13.58
N ARG A 541 -20.89 8.00 14.85
CA ARG A 541 -20.55 7.15 16.01
C ARG A 541 -21.69 6.22 16.41
N VAL A 542 -22.93 6.65 16.19
CA VAL A 542 -24.13 5.91 16.60
C VAL A 542 -24.51 4.84 15.56
N GLY A 543 -24.22 5.07 14.27
CA GLY A 543 -24.54 4.15 13.16
C GLY A 543 -24.21 2.67 13.43
N PRO A 544 -22.96 2.30 13.77
CA PRO A 544 -22.60 0.90 14.05
C PRO A 544 -23.25 0.30 15.31
N GLY A 545 -23.75 1.15 16.22
CA GLY A 545 -24.48 0.74 17.42
C GLY A 545 -25.96 0.49 17.17
N LEU A 546 -26.59 1.24 16.25
CA LEU A 546 -28.00 1.08 15.90
C LEU A 546 -28.27 -0.31 15.33
N ALA A 547 -27.46 -0.73 14.35
CA ALA A 547 -27.59 -2.05 13.74
C ALA A 547 -27.45 -3.19 14.77
N ARG A 548 -26.55 -3.05 15.76
CA ARG A 548 -26.37 -4.04 16.83
C ARG A 548 -27.53 -4.05 17.83
N ALA A 549 -28.05 -2.89 18.21
CA ALA A 549 -29.20 -2.79 19.11
C ALA A 549 -30.46 -3.41 18.48
N VAL A 550 -30.68 -3.13 17.19
CA VAL A 550 -31.75 -3.74 16.40
C VAL A 550 -31.54 -5.25 16.25
N ALA A 551 -30.32 -5.71 15.96
CA ALA A 551 -29.99 -7.13 15.90
C ALA A 551 -30.19 -7.85 17.25
N GLY A 552 -30.06 -7.13 18.37
CA GLY A 552 -30.37 -7.60 19.72
C GLY A 552 -31.86 -7.57 20.08
N GLY A 553 -32.75 -7.25 19.13
CA GLY A 553 -34.20 -7.25 19.32
C GLY A 553 -34.78 -5.95 19.88
N ALA A 554 -33.99 -4.87 19.99
CA ALA A 554 -34.50 -3.57 20.46
C ALA A 554 -35.13 -2.75 19.31
N ARG A 555 -36.17 -1.98 19.65
CA ARG A 555 -36.72 -0.91 18.81
C ARG A 555 -36.04 0.40 19.15
N VAL A 556 -35.63 1.13 18.13
CA VAL A 556 -34.84 2.35 18.33
C VAL A 556 -35.57 3.56 17.77
N ASP A 557 -35.93 4.50 18.65
CA ASP A 557 -36.46 5.81 18.28
C ASP A 557 -35.29 6.81 18.20
N VAL A 558 -34.91 7.23 16.99
CA VAL A 558 -33.83 8.19 16.77
C VAL A 558 -34.41 9.59 16.62
N LEU A 559 -34.13 10.47 17.59
CA LEU A 559 -34.41 11.90 17.48
C LEU A 559 -33.23 12.59 16.84
N THR A 560 -33.43 13.18 15.66
CA THR A 560 -32.31 13.79 14.95
C THR A 560 -32.64 15.06 14.18
N THR A 561 -31.65 15.95 14.09
CA THR A 561 -31.63 17.09 13.16
C THR A 561 -30.72 16.86 11.96
N VAL A 562 -30.08 15.69 11.87
CA VAL A 562 -29.08 15.33 10.87
C VAL A 562 -29.74 14.59 9.72
N ASP A 563 -29.38 14.96 8.50
CA ASP A 563 -29.79 14.24 7.30
C ASP A 563 -28.87 13.04 7.09
N GLY A 564 -29.44 11.88 6.71
CA GLY A 564 -28.66 10.68 6.38
C GLY A 564 -28.75 9.53 7.38
N ILE A 565 -29.41 9.71 8.53
CA ILE A 565 -29.88 8.57 9.34
C ILE A 565 -31.16 8.05 8.71
N GLY A 566 -31.07 6.89 8.08
CA GLY A 566 -32.18 6.24 7.40
C GLY A 566 -33.15 5.59 8.37
N ALA A 567 -34.42 5.50 7.97
CA ALA A 567 -35.35 4.57 8.58
C ALA A 567 -35.00 3.16 8.04
N GLU A 568 -34.69 2.25 8.95
CA GLU A 568 -34.41 0.84 8.68
C GLU A 568 -35.37 -0.01 9.54
N PRO A 569 -35.63 -1.29 9.20
CA PRO A 569 -36.45 -2.16 10.03
C PRO A 569 -35.91 -2.18 11.47
N GLY A 570 -36.74 -1.86 12.47
CA GLY A 570 -36.28 -1.70 13.86
C GLY A 570 -35.98 -0.27 14.31
N VAL A 571 -35.84 0.69 13.38
CA VAL A 571 -35.46 2.08 13.68
C VAL A 571 -36.52 3.07 13.19
N THR A 572 -37.10 3.83 14.12
CA THR A 572 -38.00 4.96 13.83
C THR A 572 -37.24 6.27 13.95
N VAL A 573 -37.16 7.04 12.86
CA VAL A 573 -36.42 8.32 12.86
C VAL A 573 -37.38 9.49 12.98
N HIS A 574 -37.31 10.19 14.11
CA HIS A 574 -38.02 11.43 14.40
C HIS A 574 -37.15 12.62 13.98
N ARG A 575 -37.43 13.18 12.81
CA ARG A 575 -36.72 14.37 12.33
C ARG A 575 -37.26 15.63 13.00
N LEU A 576 -36.44 16.23 13.84
CA LEU A 576 -36.75 17.48 14.52
C LEU A 576 -36.69 18.64 13.53
N ARG A 577 -37.80 19.38 13.38
CA ARG A 577 -37.83 20.56 12.52
C ARG A 577 -37.04 21.68 13.17
N ALA A 578 -36.19 22.34 12.39
CA ALA A 578 -35.47 23.51 12.87
C ALA A 578 -36.46 24.68 13.00
N GLY A 579 -36.96 24.95 14.21
CA GLY A 579 -37.70 26.19 14.46
C GLY A 579 -36.82 27.43 14.20
N ALA A 580 -37.45 28.61 14.06
CA ALA A 580 -36.77 29.85 13.67
C ALA A 580 -35.54 30.21 14.53
N GLY A 581 -35.52 29.82 15.82
CA GLY A 581 -34.37 29.98 16.71
C GLY A 581 -33.18 29.08 16.35
N LEU A 582 -33.43 27.80 16.05
CA LEU A 582 -32.40 26.86 15.61
C LEU A 582 -31.91 27.20 14.20
N GLU A 583 -32.79 27.69 13.33
CA GLU A 583 -32.44 28.19 12.00
C GLU A 583 -31.50 29.40 12.05
N ARG A 584 -31.75 30.37 12.93
CA ARG A 584 -30.84 31.52 13.13
C ARG A 584 -29.47 31.09 13.66
N LEU A 585 -29.43 30.13 14.58
CA LEU A 585 -28.17 29.57 15.08
C LEU A 585 -27.42 28.80 13.97
N ARG A 586 -28.13 27.97 13.20
CA ARG A 586 -27.59 27.29 12.01
C ARG A 586 -27.10 28.26 10.96
N GLN A 587 -27.82 29.36 10.71
CA GLN A 587 -27.39 30.42 9.78
C GLN A 587 -26.14 31.14 10.28
N ALA A 588 -26.01 31.39 11.58
CA ALA A 588 -24.81 31.96 12.16
C ALA A 588 -23.61 30.99 12.07
N GLU A 589 -23.82 29.69 12.36
CA GLU A 589 -22.84 28.63 12.16
C GLU A 589 -22.41 28.53 10.69
N ASP A 590 -23.38 28.53 9.76
CA ASP A 590 -23.15 28.49 8.32
C ASP A 590 -22.39 29.73 7.84
N VAL A 591 -22.69 30.92 8.36
CA VAL A 591 -21.95 32.14 8.03
C VAL A 591 -20.48 32.04 8.43
N VAL A 592 -20.20 31.55 9.64
CA VAL A 592 -18.84 31.46 10.21
C VAL A 592 -18.05 30.29 9.62
N LEU A 593 -18.68 29.13 9.45
CA LEU A 593 -18.04 27.90 8.98
C LEU A 593 -17.99 27.80 7.46
N SER A 594 -18.98 28.33 6.73
CA SER A 594 -19.14 28.08 5.29
C SER A 594 -19.16 29.36 4.44
N ARG A 595 -19.97 30.38 4.76
CA ARG A 595 -20.20 31.51 3.84
C ARG A 595 -19.07 32.54 3.83
N VAL A 596 -18.53 32.93 4.98
CA VAL A 596 -17.38 33.85 5.03
C VAL A 596 -16.13 33.21 4.40
N PRO A 597 -15.78 31.95 4.75
CA PRO A 597 -14.69 31.25 4.07
C PRO A 597 -14.98 30.96 2.59
N GLY A 598 -16.23 30.61 2.26
CA GLY A 598 -16.70 30.38 0.90
C GLY A 598 -16.55 31.62 0.03
N ARG A 599 -16.89 32.81 0.52
CA ARG A 599 -16.67 34.08 -0.19
C ARG A 599 -15.19 34.40 -0.40
N VAL A 600 -14.33 34.05 0.55
CA VAL A 600 -12.87 34.19 0.41
C VAL A 600 -12.32 33.20 -0.62
N VAL A 601 -12.75 31.94 -0.55
CA VAL A 601 -12.39 30.89 -1.53
C VAL A 601 -12.91 31.24 -2.91
N ASP A 602 -14.14 31.71 -3.04
CA ASP A 602 -14.76 32.18 -4.29
C ASP A 602 -14.07 33.43 -4.82
N GLY A 603 -13.66 34.35 -3.94
CA GLY A 603 -12.82 35.49 -4.29
C GLY A 603 -11.49 35.05 -4.88
N LEU A 604 -10.82 34.09 -4.25
CA LEU A 604 -9.58 33.48 -4.73
C LEU A 604 -9.78 32.67 -6.02
N LEU A 605 -10.90 31.97 -6.18
CA LEU A 605 -11.27 31.23 -7.39
C LEU A 605 -11.59 32.20 -8.55
N ARG A 606 -12.29 33.31 -8.28
CA ARG A 606 -12.54 34.40 -9.25
C ARG A 606 -11.22 35.08 -9.66
N ALA A 607 -10.30 35.30 -8.73
CA ALA A 607 -8.95 35.77 -9.03
C ALA A 607 -8.15 34.73 -9.85
N ALA A 608 -8.33 33.43 -9.56
CA ALA A 608 -7.69 32.33 -10.30
C ALA A 608 -8.18 32.16 -11.73
N ARG A 609 -9.46 32.46 -11.99
CA ARG A 609 -9.99 32.55 -13.36
C ARG A 609 -9.36 33.69 -14.17
N ARG A 610 -8.83 34.74 -13.52
CA ARG A 610 -8.24 35.92 -14.19
C ARG A 610 -6.73 35.82 -14.41
N ARG A 611 -5.97 35.08 -13.59
CA ARG A 611 -4.53 34.80 -13.79
C ARG A 611 -4.14 33.41 -13.23
N PRO A 612 -4.11 32.34 -14.04
CA PRO A 612 -3.86 30.99 -13.54
C PRO A 612 -2.36 30.65 -13.50
N GLY A 613 -1.80 30.50 -12.28
CA GLY A 613 -0.45 30.00 -12.04
C GLY A 613 -0.36 29.14 -10.77
N PRO A 614 0.62 28.22 -10.66
CA PRO A 614 0.74 27.26 -9.56
C PRO A 614 0.85 27.91 -8.16
N GLY A 615 1.35 29.15 -8.08
CA GLY A 615 1.43 29.90 -6.82
C GLY A 615 0.06 30.22 -6.20
N LEU A 616 -0.97 30.44 -7.02
CA LEU A 616 -2.32 30.74 -6.55
C LEU A 616 -3.07 29.48 -6.09
N GLU A 617 -2.74 28.33 -6.67
CA GLU A 617 -3.28 27.02 -6.26
C GLU A 617 -2.64 26.51 -4.96
N VAL A 618 -1.34 26.76 -4.77
CA VAL A 618 -0.68 26.61 -3.46
C VAL A 618 -1.31 27.55 -2.44
N LEU A 619 -1.66 28.78 -2.83
CA LEU A 619 -2.39 29.72 -1.98
C LEU A 619 -3.80 29.21 -1.63
N LEU A 620 -4.51 28.60 -2.59
CA LEU A 620 -5.82 27.96 -2.37
C LEU A 620 -5.73 26.74 -1.45
N ARG A 621 -4.70 25.88 -1.59
CA ARG A 621 -4.45 24.78 -0.65
C ARG A 621 -4.08 25.28 0.73
N ARG A 622 -3.19 26.28 0.84
CA ARG A 622 -2.87 26.95 2.12
C ARG A 622 -4.10 27.59 2.73
N ALA A 623 -4.92 28.28 1.95
CA ALA A 623 -6.18 28.87 2.38
C ALA A 623 -7.17 27.79 2.84
N ARG A 624 -7.31 26.66 2.11
CA ARG A 624 -8.11 25.50 2.53
C ARG A 624 -7.57 24.82 3.79
N ARG A 625 -6.25 24.81 4.00
CA ARG A 625 -5.59 24.24 5.19
C ARG A 625 -5.73 25.15 6.41
N LEU A 626 -5.52 26.45 6.23
CA LEU A 626 -5.81 27.51 7.20
C LEU A 626 -7.30 27.52 7.54
N HIS A 627 -8.17 27.37 6.55
CA HIS A 627 -9.60 27.21 6.73
C HIS A 627 -9.92 25.94 7.53
N ARG A 628 -9.36 24.77 7.19
CA ARG A 628 -9.55 23.55 8.01
C ARG A 628 -9.03 23.72 9.44
N ARG A 629 -8.00 24.54 9.68
CA ARG A 629 -7.53 24.88 11.03
C ARG A 629 -8.43 25.90 11.74
N GLY A 630 -8.93 26.90 11.02
CA GLY A 630 -9.85 27.92 11.51
C GLY A 630 -11.23 27.35 11.80
N ALA A 631 -11.75 26.47 10.95
CA ALA A 631 -12.96 25.70 11.15
C ALA A 631 -12.87 24.85 12.42
N ARG A 632 -11.74 24.16 12.66
CA ARG A 632 -11.54 23.42 13.94
C ARG A 632 -11.52 24.34 15.17
N LYS A 633 -10.97 25.55 15.06
CA LYS A 633 -10.99 26.54 16.16
C LYS A 633 -12.39 27.14 16.36
N ALA A 634 -13.11 27.43 15.28
CA ALA A 634 -14.48 27.92 15.32
C ALA A 634 -15.43 26.83 15.85
N GLU A 635 -15.25 25.58 15.44
CA GLU A 635 -15.93 24.40 15.96
C GLU A 635 -15.70 24.27 17.47
N ALA A 636 -14.47 24.43 17.96
CA ALA A 636 -14.19 24.43 19.40
C ALA A 636 -14.94 25.53 20.18
N VAL A 637 -15.11 26.73 19.59
CA VAL A 637 -15.89 27.83 20.18
C VAL A 637 -17.39 27.56 20.12
N LEU A 638 -17.88 27.01 19.00
CA LEU A 638 -19.27 26.64 18.78
C LEU A 638 -19.68 25.39 19.58
N THR A 639 -18.74 24.60 20.09
CA THR A 639 -19.00 23.51 21.05
C THR A 639 -18.85 23.94 22.52
N GLY A 640 -18.68 25.22 22.81
CA GLY A 640 -18.56 25.73 24.17
C GLY A 640 -19.84 25.57 25.01
N PRO A 641 -19.75 25.64 26.37
CA PRO A 641 -20.89 25.39 27.27
C PRO A 641 -22.10 26.31 27.01
N GLY A 642 -21.85 27.59 26.74
CA GLY A 642 -22.92 28.57 26.48
C GLY A 642 -23.67 28.35 25.16
N TRP A 643 -22.96 27.90 24.11
CA TRP A 643 -23.57 27.62 22.80
C TRP A 643 -24.36 26.31 22.82
N THR A 644 -23.81 25.30 23.49
CA THR A 644 -24.45 24.00 23.72
C THR A 644 -25.82 24.14 24.38
N ARG A 645 -25.92 25.00 25.41
CA ARG A 645 -27.17 25.22 26.14
C ARG A 645 -28.27 25.83 25.25
N ARG A 646 -27.93 26.87 24.47
CA ARG A 646 -28.88 27.52 23.54
C ARG A 646 -29.40 26.58 22.47
N ARG A 647 -28.55 25.68 21.96
CA ARG A 647 -28.94 24.67 20.97
C ARG A 647 -29.91 23.65 21.57
N ALA A 648 -29.64 23.19 22.79
CA ALA A 648 -30.54 22.28 23.50
C ALA A 648 -31.90 22.92 23.84
N ASP A 649 -31.93 24.21 24.22
CA ASP A 649 -33.17 24.95 24.48
C ASP A 649 -34.08 25.02 23.24
N ALA A 650 -33.49 25.32 22.08
CA ALA A 650 -34.23 25.37 20.82
C ALA A 650 -34.76 23.98 20.40
N LEU A 651 -33.97 22.91 20.60
CA LEU A 651 -34.39 21.54 20.29
C LEU A 651 -35.48 21.04 21.23
N TRP A 652 -35.40 21.38 22.52
CA TRP A 652 -36.38 20.96 23.51
C TRP A 652 -37.79 21.48 23.21
N SER A 653 -37.92 22.71 22.71
CA SER A 653 -39.21 23.25 22.30
C SER A 653 -39.88 22.43 21.20
N GLU A 654 -39.09 21.92 20.24
CA GLU A 654 -39.58 21.09 19.14
C GLU A 654 -39.95 19.70 19.64
N VAL A 655 -39.03 19.04 20.35
CA VAL A 655 -39.24 17.71 20.94
C VAL A 655 -40.52 17.68 21.77
N ARG A 656 -40.73 18.67 22.64
CA ARG A 656 -41.92 18.76 23.51
C ARG A 656 -43.23 18.86 22.71
N GLY A 657 -43.21 19.54 21.57
CA GLY A 657 -44.41 19.80 20.77
C GLY A 657 -44.74 18.70 19.76
N THR A 658 -43.73 18.04 19.17
CA THR A 658 -43.95 17.18 17.99
C THR A 658 -43.59 15.72 18.20
N VAL A 659 -42.60 15.43 19.05
CA VAL A 659 -42.07 14.06 19.20
C VAL A 659 -42.48 13.43 20.53
N LEU A 660 -42.44 14.20 21.61
CA LEU A 660 -42.73 13.72 22.96
C LEU A 660 -44.10 13.03 23.10
N PRO A 661 -45.20 13.49 22.47
CA PRO A 661 -46.50 12.81 22.55
C PRO A 661 -46.51 11.40 21.91
N GLY A 662 -45.58 11.11 20.98
CA GLY A 662 -45.47 9.83 20.28
C GLY A 662 -44.39 8.90 20.84
N LEU A 663 -43.61 9.36 21.81
CA LEU A 663 -42.60 8.54 22.48
C LEU A 663 -43.20 7.83 23.70
N ASP A 664 -43.14 6.50 23.69
CA ASP A 664 -43.47 5.70 24.88
C ASP A 664 -42.27 5.65 25.84
N LEU A 665 -42.08 6.75 26.57
CA LEU A 665 -41.01 6.86 27.57
C LEU A 665 -41.22 5.92 28.75
N ALA A 666 -42.44 5.44 29.02
CA ALA A 666 -42.72 4.48 30.08
C ALA A 666 -42.15 3.09 29.77
N ARG A 667 -42.04 2.72 28.49
CA ARG A 667 -41.40 1.48 28.02
C ARG A 667 -39.96 1.66 27.53
N THR A 668 -39.41 2.87 27.65
CA THR A 668 -38.03 3.17 27.23
C THR A 668 -37.05 2.73 28.29
N ARG A 669 -36.14 1.82 27.94
CA ARG A 669 -35.12 1.28 28.86
C ARG A 669 -33.99 2.27 29.12
N CYS A 670 -33.55 2.99 28.09
CA CYS A 670 -32.48 3.97 28.18
C CYS A 670 -32.57 5.03 27.08
N VAL A 671 -32.00 6.20 27.35
CA VAL A 671 -31.76 7.26 26.36
C VAL A 671 -30.27 7.33 26.06
N VAL A 672 -29.87 7.12 24.82
CA VAL A 672 -28.48 7.32 24.40
C VAL A 672 -28.28 8.71 23.81
N ALA A 673 -27.37 9.46 24.40
CA ALA A 673 -27.12 10.86 24.04
C ALA A 673 -25.70 11.06 23.51
N ALA A 674 -25.57 11.15 22.20
CA ALA A 674 -24.28 11.33 21.54
C ALA A 674 -23.99 12.81 21.32
N GLY A 675 -23.24 13.41 22.25
CA GLY A 675 -22.74 14.80 22.15
C GLY A 675 -23.32 15.75 23.20
N PRO A 676 -22.72 16.94 23.38
CA PRO A 676 -23.08 17.84 24.49
C PRO A 676 -24.53 18.33 24.46
N ALA A 677 -25.04 18.76 23.29
CA ALA A 677 -26.42 19.23 23.16
C ALA A 677 -27.43 18.08 23.26
N ALA A 678 -27.07 16.90 22.74
CA ALA A 678 -27.86 15.68 22.89
C ALA A 678 -27.99 15.24 24.36
N ARG A 679 -26.94 15.40 25.18
CA ARG A 679 -26.98 15.06 26.61
C ARG A 679 -27.90 15.99 27.40
N GLU A 680 -27.82 17.29 27.13
CA GLU A 680 -28.72 18.28 27.75
C GLU A 680 -30.18 18.00 27.35
N LEU A 681 -30.42 17.63 26.09
CA LEU A 681 -31.75 17.25 25.61
C LEU A 681 -32.24 15.93 26.23
N ALA A 682 -31.37 14.93 26.35
CA ALA A 682 -31.67 13.65 26.98
C ALA A 682 -31.97 13.80 28.48
N ALA A 683 -31.22 14.65 29.19
CA ALA A 683 -31.48 14.97 30.60
C ALA A 683 -32.88 15.55 30.79
N ARG A 684 -33.39 16.32 29.84
CA ARG A 684 -34.77 16.86 29.85
C ARG A 684 -35.81 15.80 29.49
N LEU A 685 -35.51 14.91 28.55
CA LEU A 685 -36.40 13.79 28.17
C LEU A 685 -36.67 12.85 29.35
N VAL A 686 -35.65 12.55 30.14
CA VAL A 686 -35.79 11.65 31.31
C VAL A 686 -36.25 12.36 32.59
N ALA A 687 -36.34 13.69 32.58
CA ALA A 687 -36.78 14.45 33.75
C ALA A 687 -38.23 14.07 34.10
N GLY A 688 -38.41 13.33 35.21
CA GLY A 688 -39.70 12.78 35.63
C GLY A 688 -39.88 11.27 35.41
N HIS A 689 -38.90 10.57 34.82
CA HIS A 689 -38.92 9.12 34.60
C HIS A 689 -37.76 8.44 35.34
N SER A 690 -37.99 8.05 36.60
CA SER A 690 -36.95 7.52 37.50
C SER A 690 -36.34 6.17 37.09
N GLY A 691 -36.92 5.49 36.10
CA GLY A 691 -36.44 4.20 35.57
C GLY A 691 -35.56 4.28 34.31
N VAL A 692 -35.34 5.47 33.73
CA VAL A 692 -34.67 5.62 32.43
C VAL A 692 -33.25 6.17 32.60
N VAL A 693 -32.24 5.38 32.21
CA VAL A 693 -30.83 5.79 32.31
C VAL A 693 -30.39 6.54 31.06
N VAL A 694 -29.68 7.66 31.24
CA VAL A 694 -29.01 8.37 30.13
C VAL A 694 -27.60 7.84 29.95
N MET A 695 -27.31 7.34 28.75
CA MET A 695 -26.02 6.73 28.41
C MET A 695 -25.29 7.55 27.35
N ALA A 696 -23.96 7.46 27.34
CA ALA A 696 -23.13 8.18 26.39
C ALA A 696 -22.91 7.42 25.07
N SER A 697 -23.15 6.11 25.05
CA SER A 697 -23.01 5.24 23.88
C SER A 697 -23.97 4.04 23.92
N LEU A 698 -24.38 3.55 22.74
CA LEU A 698 -25.15 2.33 22.55
C LEU A 698 -24.35 1.06 22.94
N ASP A 699 -23.02 1.11 22.96
CA ASP A 699 -22.17 -0.02 23.38
C ASP A 699 -22.39 -0.42 24.86
N GLN A 700 -22.94 0.49 25.66
CA GLN A 700 -23.21 0.25 27.07
C GLN A 700 -24.52 -0.51 27.30
N VAL A 701 -25.36 -0.67 26.27
CA VAL A 701 -26.68 -1.31 26.36
C VAL A 701 -26.59 -2.85 26.29
N SER A 702 -25.54 -3.40 25.68
CA SER A 702 -25.32 -4.84 25.49
C SER A 702 -24.59 -5.55 26.64
N GLY A 703 -24.31 -4.86 27.75
CA GLY A 703 -23.67 -5.44 28.93
C GLY A 703 -24.67 -6.19 29.81
N ASN A 704 -24.76 -7.51 29.67
CA ASN A 704 -25.36 -8.36 30.70
C ASN A 704 -24.59 -8.17 32.01
N GLY A 705 -25.24 -7.59 33.02
CA GLY A 705 -24.84 -7.67 34.43
C GLY A 705 -23.73 -6.73 34.89
N ALA A 706 -24.05 -5.46 35.11
CA ALA A 706 -23.43 -4.66 36.17
C ALA A 706 -24.38 -3.53 36.57
N GLY A 707 -24.80 -3.50 37.84
CA GLY A 707 -25.73 -2.53 38.39
C GLY A 707 -25.25 -1.07 38.31
N PRO A 708 -26.14 -0.10 38.58
CA PRO A 708 -25.86 1.31 38.41
C PRO A 708 -24.75 1.78 39.36
N GLN A 709 -23.67 2.34 38.82
CA GLN A 709 -22.77 3.21 39.59
C GLN A 709 -23.38 4.63 39.60
N LYS A 710 -23.49 5.18 40.81
CA LYS A 710 -24.09 6.47 41.15
C LYS A 710 -23.46 7.67 40.46
#